data_AF-A0A5J4WTG6-F1
#
_entry.id   AF-A0A5J4WTG6-F1
#
_cell.length_a   1.000
_cell.length_b   1.000
_cell.length_c   1.000
_cell.angle_alpha   90.00
_cell.angle_beta   90.00
_cell.angle_gamma   90.00
#
_symmetry.space_group_name_H-M   'P 1'
#
loop_
_entity.id
_entity.type
_entity.pdbx_description
1 polymer ?
#
loop_
_entity_poly.entity_id
_entity_poly.type
_entity_poly.pdbx_seq_one_letter_code
_entity_poly.pdbx_strand_id
1 'polypeptide(L)'
;MFTLTILLAVSFALGVTTDSNQQNDEYVFYVGKNGTRLDDCLFEFRPCDKIQTVIFKYDDLSSYLIKLDNSMHDLDLGYIIENIKIKIALHGTEKTVLKLFNDTQLLENIQIKAHDLTLDITDVKLENFLRGSYNELTNVKIVRGEGQTAINQISIISGIDFKTLLDKVTIDGELKDGLEPLFQIGKLTQFTLNNSLIKNIRIIGQEYDQAIMRIDNLNSDSLVTIENTVISDTQSDSPNSQLILVQFSNPIVITPTTKPVLIIKGSTFQNSNHLSSIDNINAVVKLVDVKPELFKFINNTFNNVKSIEENEKDYEIMIYLTQGYTAGDVIPRFAGFLYNHNIKPIIIYEFGSTIPKFIFPGSYEYLTINSNSGTISCTKYDEDYNDEIKTLSCAMIIIRGQDSIDQLRLSKRSIEIEGEFSEIDLRTDGQLITFLGSNHIAASNQITFRPSVGSQPNDSLFRVTNGGELNLDSIQVTRIRSFIGAEEIPIVSVVPESGKYGQITSIPGILILTNSIISGTGSFSEKWSGKGINEICNLNYAPLIVGSSTGTVTLIGTTVTQSEGAGIYVYGGAQLSIDSTSTLISNGERVGSSLSGMQTHVVCNGIDASGYPITTSVEINSNALPSYSTNQETWVFADSFKECNSIIITPGGNIVGRIAPQATSGSITIKSNESGSKTVQTTVTGNNLNPCDRILFLEVRNQYGQTILSQNLNESSSNAAGAQWEGIDKFSLELPSSSFTDATSESKFSLRVVEYRKESQYDWVDASLNFDEQASPTEEEQQSNSSEKKR
;
A
#
# COMPACT_ATOMS: atom_id res chain seq x y z
N MET A 1 -9.19 -113.17 -10.25
CA MET A 1 -9.50 -113.29 -8.81
C MET A 1 -8.53 -112.34 -8.09
N PHE A 2 -9.07 -111.31 -7.44
CA PHE A 2 -8.46 -110.38 -6.46
C PHE A 2 -7.06 -109.75 -6.67
N THR A 3 -7.09 -108.48 -7.10
CA THR A 3 -6.57 -107.23 -6.46
C THR A 3 -5.14 -107.04 -5.88
N LEU A 4 -4.67 -105.79 -6.09
CA LEU A 4 -3.95 -104.85 -5.19
C LEU A 4 -2.41 -104.96 -5.11
N THR A 5 -1.56 -103.91 -5.06
CA THR A 5 -1.56 -102.46 -5.36
C THR A 5 -0.13 -101.90 -5.17
N ILE A 6 0.34 -101.11 -6.14
CA ILE A 6 1.14 -99.86 -6.14
C ILE A 6 2.20 -99.57 -5.04
N LEU A 7 3.44 -99.25 -5.49
CA LEU A 7 4.15 -97.98 -5.23
C LEU A 7 5.36 -97.84 -6.19
N LEU A 8 5.51 -96.71 -6.89
CA LEU A 8 6.75 -96.39 -7.61
C LEU A 8 6.96 -94.87 -7.64
N ALA A 9 8.04 -94.45 -7.01
CA ALA A 9 8.69 -93.16 -7.16
C ALA A 9 9.80 -93.28 -8.22
N VAL A 10 9.98 -92.30 -9.12
CA VAL A 10 11.27 -91.95 -9.73
C VAL A 10 11.23 -90.49 -10.21
N SER A 11 12.25 -89.73 -9.82
CA SER A 11 12.64 -88.42 -10.36
C SER A 11 13.43 -88.55 -11.65
N PHE A 12 13.30 -87.61 -12.60
CA PHE A 12 14.41 -87.21 -13.49
C PHE A 12 14.24 -85.75 -13.93
N ALA A 13 15.35 -85.00 -13.85
CA ALA A 13 15.50 -83.64 -14.34
C ALA A 13 16.04 -83.64 -15.77
N LEU A 14 15.64 -82.67 -16.58
CA LEU A 14 16.42 -82.09 -17.69
C LEU A 14 15.90 -80.67 -17.95
N GLY A 15 16.80 -79.69 -17.96
CA GLY A 15 16.49 -78.28 -18.18
C GLY A 15 16.30 -77.91 -19.65
N VAL A 16 15.49 -76.89 -19.87
CA VAL A 16 15.50 -76.02 -21.06
C VAL A 16 15.36 -74.59 -20.56
N THR A 17 16.34 -73.76 -20.88
CA THR A 17 16.27 -72.31 -20.80
C THR A 17 15.36 -71.78 -21.90
N THR A 18 14.31 -71.05 -21.53
CA THR A 18 13.66 -70.07 -22.40
C THR A 18 13.22 -68.89 -21.54
N ASP A 19 13.74 -67.70 -21.88
CA ASP A 19 13.06 -66.43 -21.62
C ASP A 19 11.56 -66.58 -21.94
N SER A 20 10.73 -66.32 -20.94
CA SER A 20 9.34 -65.94 -21.17
C SER A 20 8.88 -65.14 -19.96
N ASN A 21 8.76 -63.83 -20.15
CA ASN A 21 7.79 -62.94 -19.54
C ASN A 21 7.01 -63.57 -18.37
N GLN A 22 7.37 -63.22 -17.14
CA GLN A 22 6.39 -63.22 -16.06
C GLN A 22 5.33 -62.18 -16.44
N GLN A 23 4.30 -62.65 -17.15
CA GLN A 23 2.99 -62.01 -17.11
C GLN A 23 2.61 -61.94 -15.63
N ASN A 24 2.64 -60.73 -15.08
CA ASN A 24 1.93 -60.38 -13.86
C ASN A 24 0.43 -60.56 -14.15
N ASP A 25 -0.06 -61.80 -14.15
CA ASP A 25 -1.49 -62.04 -14.09
C ASP A 25 -1.92 -61.67 -12.66
N GLU A 26 -2.37 -60.43 -12.46
CA GLU A 26 -3.06 -60.03 -11.23
C GLU A 26 -4.29 -60.93 -11.07
N TYR A 27 -4.31 -61.74 -10.01
CA TYR A 27 -5.47 -62.58 -9.70
C TYR A 27 -6.69 -61.71 -9.44
N VAL A 28 -7.73 -61.90 -10.25
CA VAL A 28 -9.01 -61.20 -10.15
C VAL A 28 -9.96 -62.05 -9.34
N PHE A 29 -10.46 -61.47 -8.25
CA PHE A 29 -11.45 -62.09 -7.37
C PHE A 29 -12.78 -61.36 -7.48
N TYR A 30 -13.87 -62.05 -7.19
CA TYR A 30 -15.23 -61.53 -7.23
C TYR A 30 -15.88 -61.69 -5.87
N VAL A 31 -16.47 -60.61 -5.35
CA VAL A 31 -17.24 -60.59 -4.10
C VAL A 31 -18.62 -60.00 -4.38
N GLY A 32 -19.65 -60.68 -3.88
CA GLY A 32 -21.02 -60.29 -4.18
C GLY A 32 -22.04 -60.81 -3.18
N LYS A 33 -23.21 -60.17 -3.16
CA LYS A 33 -24.33 -60.46 -2.25
C LYS A 33 -24.81 -61.91 -2.32
N ASN A 34 -24.73 -62.53 -3.49
CA ASN A 34 -25.13 -63.91 -3.72
C ASN A 34 -23.98 -64.92 -3.56
N GLY A 35 -22.80 -64.45 -3.16
CA GLY A 35 -21.63 -65.29 -2.96
C GLY A 35 -21.72 -66.14 -1.70
N THR A 36 -20.83 -67.13 -1.61
CA THR A 36 -20.71 -67.97 -0.41
C THR A 36 -19.24 -68.16 -0.02
N ARG A 37 -18.98 -68.45 1.26
CA ARG A 37 -17.63 -68.79 1.73
C ARG A 37 -17.03 -70.03 1.02
N LEU A 38 -17.87 -70.88 0.44
CA LEU A 38 -17.47 -72.10 -0.25
C LEU A 38 -17.05 -71.88 -1.71
N ASP A 39 -17.39 -70.74 -2.30
CA ASP A 39 -17.04 -70.44 -3.70
C ASP A 39 -15.55 -70.16 -3.90
N ASP A 40 -15.02 -70.37 -5.11
CA ASP A 40 -13.60 -70.15 -5.39
C ASP A 40 -13.23 -68.67 -5.55
N CYS A 41 -14.21 -67.76 -5.55
CA CYS A 41 -14.03 -66.32 -5.78
C CYS A 41 -13.41 -65.94 -7.15
N LEU A 42 -13.03 -66.89 -8.01
CA LEU A 42 -12.27 -66.62 -9.25
C LEU A 42 -13.16 -66.25 -10.44
N PHE A 43 -14.46 -66.46 -10.32
CA PHE A 43 -15.43 -66.21 -11.38
C PHE A 43 -16.62 -65.40 -10.88
N GLU A 44 -17.16 -64.53 -11.74
CA GLU A 44 -18.31 -63.67 -11.42
C GLU A 44 -19.57 -64.45 -11.02
N PHE A 45 -19.77 -65.64 -11.58
CA PHE A 45 -20.91 -66.53 -11.24
C PHE A 45 -20.65 -67.41 -10.00
N ARG A 46 -19.47 -67.31 -9.40
CA ARG A 46 -19.08 -67.95 -8.11
C ARG A 46 -18.35 -66.94 -7.22
N PRO A 47 -18.98 -65.81 -6.86
CA PRO A 47 -18.33 -64.81 -6.04
C PRO A 47 -18.25 -65.27 -4.59
N CYS A 48 -17.32 -64.72 -3.84
CA CYS A 48 -17.29 -64.90 -2.39
C CYS A 48 -18.25 -63.92 -1.69
N ASP A 49 -18.64 -64.27 -0.47
CA ASP A 49 -19.62 -63.51 0.32
C ASP A 49 -19.03 -62.26 0.99
N LYS A 50 -17.71 -62.25 1.23
CA LYS A 50 -16.99 -61.16 1.90
C LYS A 50 -15.60 -60.95 1.32
N ILE A 51 -15.07 -59.73 1.44
CA ILE A 51 -13.69 -59.41 1.07
C ILE A 51 -12.69 -60.21 1.92
N GLN A 52 -12.96 -60.35 3.23
CA GLN A 52 -12.12 -61.14 4.13
C GLN A 52 -12.09 -62.62 3.75
N THR A 53 -13.17 -63.16 3.16
CA THR A 53 -13.18 -64.54 2.64
C THR A 53 -12.11 -64.71 1.55
N VAL A 54 -11.93 -63.72 0.67
CA VAL A 54 -10.89 -63.74 -0.36
C VAL A 54 -9.51 -63.70 0.30
N ILE A 55 -9.29 -62.73 1.20
CA ILE A 55 -7.99 -62.55 1.87
C ILE A 55 -7.59 -63.81 2.65
N PHE A 56 -8.51 -64.42 3.41
CA PHE A 56 -8.23 -65.64 4.18
C PHE A 56 -8.05 -66.89 3.30
N LYS A 57 -8.69 -66.96 2.13
CA LYS A 57 -8.58 -68.11 1.24
C LYS A 57 -7.27 -68.08 0.43
N TYR A 58 -6.72 -66.89 0.22
CA TYR A 58 -5.55 -66.64 -0.61
C TYR A 58 -4.47 -65.86 0.15
N ASP A 59 -4.28 -66.18 1.43
CA ASP A 59 -3.42 -65.47 2.39
C ASP A 59 -1.92 -65.43 2.00
N ASP A 60 -1.48 -66.35 1.13
CA ASP A 60 -0.13 -66.36 0.54
C ASP A 60 0.11 -65.22 -0.49
N LEU A 61 -0.93 -64.48 -0.91
CA LEU A 61 -0.80 -63.39 -1.88
C LEU A 61 -0.45 -62.05 -1.22
N SER A 62 0.41 -61.29 -1.90
CA SER A 62 0.76 -59.91 -1.53
C SER A 62 -0.07 -58.84 -2.28
N SER A 63 -0.90 -59.25 -3.24
CA SER A 63 -1.71 -58.35 -4.08
C SER A 63 -3.04 -59.00 -4.45
N TYR A 64 -4.13 -58.24 -4.27
CA TYR A 64 -5.49 -58.69 -4.51
C TYR A 64 -6.21 -57.67 -5.40
N LEU A 65 -6.77 -58.11 -6.52
CA LEU A 65 -7.71 -57.32 -7.31
C LEU A 65 -9.12 -57.90 -7.10
N ILE A 66 -9.99 -57.18 -6.40
CA ILE A 66 -11.31 -57.66 -6.00
C ILE A 66 -12.39 -56.81 -6.66
N LYS A 67 -13.21 -57.45 -7.48
CA LYS A 67 -14.40 -56.88 -8.09
C LYS A 67 -15.61 -57.07 -7.17
N LEU A 68 -16.26 -55.97 -6.85
CA LEU A 68 -17.42 -55.89 -5.98
C LEU A 68 -18.68 -55.72 -6.83
N ASP A 69 -19.73 -56.49 -6.54
CA ASP A 69 -21.04 -56.28 -7.14
C ASP A 69 -21.71 -54.98 -6.64
N ASN A 70 -22.93 -54.72 -7.14
CA ASN A 70 -23.71 -53.52 -6.85
C ASN A 70 -24.39 -53.52 -5.46
N SER A 71 -23.73 -54.07 -4.44
CA SER A 71 -24.24 -54.16 -3.07
C SER A 71 -23.33 -53.49 -2.04
N MET A 72 -23.66 -53.64 -0.76
CA MET A 72 -22.89 -53.12 0.36
C MET A 72 -21.89 -54.18 0.82
N HIS A 73 -20.63 -53.78 0.93
CA HIS A 73 -19.50 -54.62 1.29
C HIS A 73 -18.77 -54.03 2.49
N ASP A 74 -18.32 -54.92 3.37
CA ASP A 74 -17.70 -54.57 4.64
C ASP A 74 -16.22 -54.96 4.62
N LEU A 75 -15.34 -54.00 4.90
CA LEU A 75 -13.91 -54.24 5.11
C LEU A 75 -13.51 -53.79 6.52
N ASP A 76 -13.49 -54.76 7.42
CA ASP A 76 -12.88 -54.63 8.75
C ASP A 76 -11.35 -54.56 8.61
N LEU A 77 -10.77 -53.41 8.92
CA LEU A 77 -9.33 -53.18 8.79
C LEU A 77 -8.53 -53.82 9.94
N GLY A 78 -9.15 -54.02 11.10
CA GLY A 78 -8.51 -54.65 12.27
C GLY A 78 -8.16 -56.13 12.07
N TYR A 79 -8.71 -56.79 11.04
CA TYR A 79 -8.35 -58.17 10.67
C TYR A 79 -7.15 -58.27 9.74
N ILE A 80 -6.63 -57.15 9.22
CA ILE A 80 -5.43 -57.13 8.37
C ILE A 80 -4.20 -57.03 9.29
N ILE A 81 -3.87 -58.12 10.00
CA ILE A 81 -2.82 -58.13 11.04
C ILE A 81 -1.41 -58.43 10.48
N GLU A 82 -0.48 -57.53 10.86
CA GLU A 82 0.99 -57.53 11.03
C GLU A 82 1.97 -58.20 10.02
N ASN A 83 2.90 -57.36 9.52
CA ASN A 83 4.19 -57.64 8.84
C ASN A 83 4.21 -57.98 7.34
N ILE A 84 3.07 -58.03 6.65
CA ILE A 84 3.05 -58.23 5.19
C ILE A 84 2.54 -56.96 4.50
N LYS A 85 3.34 -56.43 3.57
CA LYS A 85 2.92 -55.37 2.66
C LYS A 85 1.85 -55.93 1.73
N ILE A 86 0.58 -55.63 2.02
CA ILE A 86 -0.57 -56.08 1.22
C ILE A 86 -1.03 -54.95 0.31
N LYS A 87 -1.25 -55.28 -0.96
CA LYS A 87 -1.89 -54.41 -1.95
C LYS A 87 -3.32 -54.89 -2.20
N ILE A 88 -4.30 -54.03 -1.98
CA ILE A 88 -5.71 -54.35 -2.24
C ILE A 88 -6.25 -53.34 -3.23
N ALA A 89 -6.68 -53.81 -4.40
CA ALA A 89 -7.41 -53.04 -5.39
C ALA A 89 -8.87 -53.48 -5.40
N LEU A 90 -9.78 -52.55 -5.12
CA LEU A 90 -11.22 -52.77 -4.99
C LEU A 90 -11.94 -52.05 -6.13
N HIS A 91 -12.62 -52.81 -6.97
CA HIS A 91 -13.31 -52.29 -8.15
C HIS A 91 -14.80 -52.49 -7.98
N GLY A 92 -15.52 -51.40 -7.75
CA GLY A 92 -16.97 -51.42 -7.65
C GLY A 92 -17.68 -51.21 -8.98
N THR A 93 -18.97 -50.94 -8.84
CA THR A 93 -19.89 -50.49 -9.87
C THR A 93 -20.69 -49.32 -9.31
N GLU A 94 -21.52 -48.65 -10.13
CA GLU A 94 -22.24 -47.40 -9.80
C GLU A 94 -22.98 -47.37 -8.44
N LYS A 95 -23.38 -48.53 -7.89
CA LYS A 95 -24.11 -48.62 -6.61
C LYS A 95 -23.37 -49.38 -5.50
N THR A 96 -22.11 -49.73 -5.74
CA THR A 96 -21.29 -50.41 -4.75
C THR A 96 -20.98 -49.47 -3.60
N VAL A 97 -21.25 -49.92 -2.37
CA VAL A 97 -20.85 -49.22 -1.15
C VAL A 97 -19.82 -50.09 -0.44
N LEU A 98 -18.65 -49.54 -0.16
CA LEU A 98 -17.62 -50.18 0.64
C LEU A 98 -17.53 -49.46 1.98
N LYS A 99 -17.84 -50.16 3.07
CA LYS A 99 -17.73 -49.66 4.43
C LYS A 99 -16.41 -50.10 5.05
N LEU A 100 -15.59 -49.12 5.42
CA LEU A 100 -14.38 -49.31 6.22
C LEU A 100 -14.73 -49.04 7.68
N PHE A 101 -14.35 -49.97 8.57
CA PHE A 101 -14.55 -49.82 10.02
C PHE A 101 -13.43 -50.51 10.79
N ASN A 102 -13.34 -50.22 12.10
CA ASN A 102 -12.33 -50.74 13.03
C ASN A 102 -10.88 -50.36 12.67
N ASP A 103 -10.48 -49.14 13.01
CA ASP A 103 -9.10 -48.62 12.93
C ASP A 103 -8.32 -48.85 14.24
N THR A 104 -8.45 -50.03 14.84
CA THR A 104 -7.87 -50.30 16.18
C THR A 104 -6.34 -50.41 16.18
N GLN A 105 -5.71 -50.43 14.99
CA GLN A 105 -4.27 -50.39 14.79
C GLN A 105 -3.95 -49.43 13.64
N LEU A 106 -2.89 -48.63 13.80
CA LEU A 106 -2.34 -47.80 12.73
C LEU A 106 -2.22 -48.65 11.45
N LEU A 107 -2.79 -48.18 10.33
CA LEU A 107 -2.77 -48.86 9.02
C LEU A 107 -1.36 -48.85 8.39
N GLU A 108 -0.41 -49.41 9.12
CA GLU A 108 0.99 -49.52 8.79
C GLU A 108 1.15 -50.57 7.69
N ASN A 109 1.47 -50.13 6.46
CA ASN A 109 1.83 -50.94 5.28
C ASN A 109 0.72 -51.41 4.32
N ILE A 110 -0.49 -50.84 4.36
CA ILE A 110 -1.55 -51.19 3.40
C ILE A 110 -1.49 -50.26 2.19
N GLN A 111 -1.56 -50.82 0.98
CA GLN A 111 -1.82 -50.05 -0.24
C GLN A 111 -3.25 -50.28 -0.70
N ILE A 112 -4.13 -49.30 -0.49
CA ILE A 112 -5.54 -49.39 -0.88
C ILE A 112 -5.74 -48.65 -2.20
N LYS A 113 -6.28 -49.36 -3.19
CA LYS A 113 -6.85 -48.76 -4.39
C LYS A 113 -8.34 -49.00 -4.42
N ALA A 114 -9.13 -47.96 -4.64
CA ALA A 114 -10.57 -48.09 -4.80
C ALA A 114 -11.03 -47.35 -6.06
N HIS A 115 -11.86 -48.03 -6.86
CA HIS A 115 -12.36 -47.55 -8.13
C HIS A 115 -13.88 -47.70 -8.20
N ASP A 116 -14.56 -46.67 -8.71
CA ASP A 116 -15.98 -46.71 -9.10
C ASP A 116 -16.95 -47.16 -7.99
N LEU A 117 -16.82 -46.59 -6.79
CA LEU A 117 -17.65 -46.95 -5.62
C LEU A 117 -17.92 -45.78 -4.66
N THR A 118 -18.87 -45.97 -3.75
CA THR A 118 -19.01 -45.13 -2.55
C THR A 118 -18.20 -45.71 -1.40
N LEU A 119 -17.24 -44.95 -0.89
CA LEU A 119 -16.42 -45.32 0.26
C LEU A 119 -16.99 -44.70 1.53
N ASP A 120 -17.48 -45.52 2.45
CA ASP A 120 -17.92 -45.11 3.78
C ASP A 120 -16.78 -45.32 4.79
N ILE A 121 -16.25 -44.21 5.33
CA ILE A 121 -15.15 -44.19 6.30
C ILE A 121 -15.62 -44.06 7.75
N THR A 122 -16.87 -44.43 8.07
CA THR A 122 -17.54 -44.39 9.40
C THR A 122 -16.67 -43.87 10.57
N ASP A 123 -15.79 -44.69 11.14
CA ASP A 123 -14.89 -44.37 12.26
C ASP A 123 -13.40 -44.48 11.90
N VAL A 124 -13.10 -44.60 10.60
CA VAL A 124 -11.75 -44.80 10.09
C VAL A 124 -11.14 -43.48 9.66
N LYS A 125 -9.82 -43.40 9.81
CA LYS A 125 -8.96 -42.40 9.21
C LYS A 125 -7.91 -43.12 8.36
N LEU A 126 -7.64 -42.63 7.16
CA LEU A 126 -6.58 -43.21 6.33
C LEU A 126 -5.23 -42.69 6.84
N GLU A 127 -4.74 -43.30 7.91
CA GLU A 127 -3.48 -42.98 8.57
C GLU A 127 -2.29 -43.64 7.86
N ASN A 128 -1.31 -42.83 7.44
CA ASN A 128 -0.15 -43.33 6.73
C ASN A 128 1.14 -42.77 7.35
N PHE A 129 1.85 -43.57 8.15
CA PHE A 129 3.06 -43.14 8.88
C PHE A 129 4.35 -43.84 8.45
N LEU A 130 4.30 -44.74 7.45
CA LEU A 130 5.45 -45.50 6.98
C LEU A 130 5.77 -45.22 5.50
N ARG A 131 7.07 -45.18 5.22
CA ARG A 131 7.61 -44.96 3.88
C ARG A 131 7.16 -46.06 2.92
N GLY A 132 6.29 -45.71 1.97
CA GLY A 132 5.79 -46.61 0.93
C GLY A 132 4.31 -46.99 1.03
N SER A 133 3.59 -46.48 2.04
CA SER A 133 2.11 -46.50 2.05
C SER A 133 1.56 -45.71 0.87
N TYR A 134 0.50 -46.23 0.26
CA TYR A 134 -0.08 -45.68 -0.96
C TYR A 134 -1.60 -45.81 -0.99
N ASN A 135 -2.30 -44.69 -1.16
CA ASN A 135 -3.75 -44.70 -1.38
C ASN A 135 -4.08 -44.17 -2.78
N GLU A 136 -4.93 -44.88 -3.51
CA GLU A 136 -5.42 -44.50 -4.83
C GLU A 136 -6.94 -44.57 -4.85
N LEU A 137 -7.63 -43.43 -4.87
CA LEU A 137 -9.08 -43.37 -4.98
C LEU A 137 -9.43 -42.72 -6.32
N THR A 138 -10.10 -43.47 -7.21
CA THR A 138 -10.48 -42.99 -8.53
C THR A 138 -11.98 -43.14 -8.76
N ASN A 139 -12.68 -42.06 -9.11
CA ASN A 139 -14.13 -42.04 -9.28
C ASN A 139 -14.87 -42.57 -8.02
N VAL A 140 -14.47 -42.05 -6.86
CA VAL A 140 -14.98 -42.48 -5.55
C VAL A 140 -15.77 -41.35 -4.90
N LYS A 141 -16.96 -41.68 -4.37
CA LYS A 141 -17.69 -40.80 -3.46
C LYS A 141 -17.31 -41.17 -2.02
N ILE A 142 -16.84 -40.22 -1.21
CA ILE A 142 -16.50 -40.49 0.19
C ILE A 142 -17.62 -39.97 1.09
N VAL A 143 -18.09 -40.82 2.01
CA VAL A 143 -19.10 -40.50 3.03
C VAL A 143 -18.65 -41.01 4.39
N ARG A 144 -19.25 -40.53 5.48
CA ARG A 144 -18.97 -41.03 6.83
C ARG A 144 -20.26 -41.45 7.53
N GLY A 145 -20.30 -42.70 8.01
CA GLY A 145 -21.42 -43.24 8.77
C GLY A 145 -22.70 -43.24 7.95
N GLU A 146 -22.63 -43.73 6.71
CA GLU A 146 -23.72 -43.71 5.72
C GLU A 146 -24.24 -42.29 5.44
N GLY A 147 -23.34 -41.31 5.58
CA GLY A 147 -23.64 -39.89 5.47
C GLY A 147 -24.26 -39.30 6.74
N GLN A 148 -24.53 -40.05 7.81
CA GLN A 148 -25.14 -39.50 9.03
C GLN A 148 -24.17 -38.63 9.84
N THR A 149 -22.86 -38.86 9.71
CA THR A 149 -21.82 -38.15 10.44
C THR A 149 -21.19 -37.09 9.53
N ALA A 150 -20.79 -35.95 10.08
CA ALA A 150 -20.01 -34.95 9.36
C ALA A 150 -18.75 -35.59 8.76
N ILE A 151 -18.48 -35.35 7.48
CA ILE A 151 -17.36 -35.99 6.80
C ILE A 151 -16.01 -35.66 7.47
N ASN A 152 -15.90 -34.45 8.01
CA ASN A 152 -14.75 -33.90 8.74
C ASN A 152 -14.92 -33.98 10.28
N GLN A 153 -15.76 -34.90 10.77
CA GLN A 153 -15.80 -35.22 12.21
C GLN A 153 -14.43 -35.71 12.70
N ILE A 154 -13.74 -36.45 11.83
CA ILE A 154 -12.33 -36.87 11.92
C ILE A 154 -11.77 -36.71 10.50
N SER A 155 -10.51 -36.33 10.37
CA SER A 155 -9.80 -36.20 9.10
C SER A 155 -9.97 -37.43 8.22
N ILE A 156 -10.12 -37.26 6.90
CA ILE A 156 -10.18 -38.38 5.95
C ILE A 156 -8.80 -39.01 5.81
N ILE A 157 -7.79 -38.18 5.62
CA ILE A 157 -6.38 -38.59 5.49
C ILE A 157 -5.56 -37.80 6.50
N SER A 158 -4.70 -38.51 7.21
CA SER A 158 -3.55 -37.89 7.88
C SER A 158 -2.33 -38.78 7.82
N GLY A 159 -1.15 -38.20 7.89
CA GLY A 159 0.06 -39.01 7.87
C GLY A 159 1.34 -38.24 7.64
N ILE A 160 2.42 -39.01 7.68
CA ILE A 160 3.81 -38.60 7.47
C ILE A 160 4.46 -39.64 6.52
N ASP A 161 5.23 -39.18 5.53
CA ASP A 161 6.00 -39.97 4.57
C ASP A 161 5.18 -40.93 3.66
N PHE A 162 4.00 -40.47 3.18
CA PHE A 162 3.09 -41.26 2.34
C PHE A 162 2.90 -40.74 0.90
N LYS A 163 2.29 -41.60 0.05
CA LYS A 163 1.79 -41.22 -1.28
C LYS A 163 0.26 -41.37 -1.35
N THR A 164 -0.44 -40.35 -1.85
CA THR A 164 -1.88 -40.44 -2.12
C THR A 164 -2.24 -39.85 -3.48
N LEU A 165 -3.12 -40.53 -4.21
CA LEU A 165 -3.78 -40.07 -5.42
C LEU A 165 -5.30 -40.12 -5.23
N LEU A 166 -5.94 -38.97 -5.35
CA LEU A 166 -7.39 -38.79 -5.37
C LEU A 166 -7.75 -38.23 -6.75
N ASP A 167 -8.42 -39.00 -7.60
CA ASP A 167 -8.88 -38.56 -8.92
C ASP A 167 -10.39 -38.74 -9.06
N LYS A 168 -11.10 -37.70 -9.52
CA LYS A 168 -12.58 -37.70 -9.62
C LYS A 168 -13.26 -38.07 -8.31
N VAL A 169 -12.72 -37.62 -7.19
CA VAL A 169 -13.29 -37.85 -5.86
C VAL A 169 -14.38 -36.83 -5.59
N THR A 170 -15.51 -37.28 -5.04
CA THR A 170 -16.59 -36.41 -4.59
C THR A 170 -16.75 -36.47 -3.08
N ILE A 171 -16.68 -35.31 -2.42
CA ILE A 171 -16.92 -35.13 -1.00
C ILE A 171 -18.01 -34.07 -0.82
N ASP A 172 -19.11 -34.44 -0.18
CA ASP A 172 -20.20 -33.54 0.18
C ASP A 172 -20.36 -33.59 1.70
N GLY A 173 -20.06 -32.49 2.38
CA GLY A 173 -20.18 -32.42 3.85
C GLY A 173 -21.61 -32.19 4.33
N GLU A 174 -22.55 -31.88 3.42
CA GLU A 174 -23.96 -31.57 3.74
C GLU A 174 -24.11 -30.47 4.81
N LEU A 175 -23.10 -29.60 4.97
CA LEU A 175 -22.99 -28.55 5.99
C LEU A 175 -23.10 -29.06 7.44
N LYS A 176 -22.77 -30.32 7.68
CA LYS A 176 -22.74 -30.90 9.03
C LYS A 176 -21.52 -30.39 9.79
N ASP A 177 -21.70 -30.18 11.09
CA ASP A 177 -20.66 -29.65 11.98
C ASP A 177 -19.55 -30.66 12.18
N GLY A 178 -18.38 -30.42 11.60
CA GLY A 178 -17.16 -31.17 11.86
C GLY A 178 -16.09 -30.36 12.58
N LEU A 179 -15.08 -31.07 13.10
CA LEU A 179 -14.09 -30.53 14.03
C LEU A 179 -12.68 -30.44 13.43
N GLU A 180 -12.37 -31.28 12.45
CA GLU A 180 -11.02 -31.42 11.89
C GLU A 180 -10.93 -30.93 10.43
N PRO A 181 -9.72 -30.67 9.91
CA PRO A 181 -9.48 -30.59 8.47
C PRO A 181 -9.89 -31.89 7.75
N LEU A 182 -10.25 -31.82 6.46
CA LEU A 182 -10.41 -33.05 5.67
C LEU A 182 -9.08 -33.76 5.46
N PHE A 183 -8.02 -32.97 5.26
CA PHE A 183 -6.69 -33.47 5.01
C PHE A 183 -5.70 -32.78 5.95
N GLN A 184 -5.11 -33.56 6.85
CA GLN A 184 -4.07 -33.09 7.76
C GLN A 184 -2.76 -33.78 7.44
N ILE A 185 -1.86 -33.06 6.79
CA ILE A 185 -0.72 -33.63 6.13
C ILE A 185 0.58 -33.14 6.77
N GLY A 186 1.42 -34.06 7.24
CA GLY A 186 2.75 -33.74 7.75
C GLY A 186 3.83 -33.75 6.66
N LYS A 187 5.06 -34.13 7.02
CA LYS A 187 6.14 -34.39 6.05
C LYS A 187 5.67 -35.42 5.03
N LEU A 188 5.76 -35.15 3.74
CA LEU A 188 5.15 -35.96 2.67
C LEU A 188 6.17 -36.57 1.74
N THR A 189 5.74 -37.57 0.97
CA THR A 189 6.39 -37.90 -0.32
C THR A 189 5.57 -37.36 -1.49
N GLN A 190 4.26 -37.66 -1.56
CA GLN A 190 3.40 -37.15 -2.64
C GLN A 190 1.90 -37.11 -2.26
N PHE A 191 1.21 -36.01 -2.54
CA PHE A 191 -0.25 -35.89 -2.44
C PHE A 191 -0.80 -35.31 -3.75
N THR A 192 -1.81 -35.95 -4.33
CA THR A 192 -2.44 -35.47 -5.57
C THR A 192 -3.96 -35.52 -5.43
N LEU A 193 -4.61 -34.38 -5.66
CA LEU A 193 -6.05 -34.22 -5.76
C LEU A 193 -6.39 -33.68 -7.15
N ASN A 194 -7.08 -34.47 -7.95
CA ASN A 194 -7.31 -34.20 -9.36
C ASN A 194 -8.79 -34.35 -9.73
N ASN A 195 -9.31 -33.48 -10.60
CA ASN A 195 -10.66 -33.54 -11.16
C ASN A 195 -11.77 -33.77 -10.12
N SER A 196 -11.59 -33.25 -8.90
CA SER A 196 -12.41 -33.61 -7.75
C SER A 196 -13.37 -32.50 -7.36
N LEU A 197 -14.42 -32.85 -6.60
CA LEU A 197 -15.42 -31.93 -6.08
C LEU A 197 -15.52 -32.06 -4.56
N ILE A 198 -15.25 -30.96 -3.86
CA ILE A 198 -15.42 -30.83 -2.40
C ILE A 198 -16.40 -29.69 -2.16
N LYS A 199 -17.50 -29.95 -1.46
CA LYS A 199 -18.50 -28.91 -1.20
C LYS A 199 -19.22 -29.08 0.14
N ASN A 200 -19.89 -28.01 0.57
CA ASN A 200 -20.77 -28.01 1.75
C ASN A 200 -20.04 -28.45 3.03
N ILE A 201 -18.82 -27.97 3.24
CA ILE A 201 -18.01 -28.32 4.42
C ILE A 201 -18.24 -27.28 5.52
N ARG A 202 -18.55 -27.71 6.74
CA ARG A 202 -18.65 -26.83 7.91
C ARG A 202 -17.64 -27.23 8.98
N ILE A 203 -16.81 -26.28 9.41
CA ILE A 203 -15.77 -26.47 10.44
C ILE A 203 -16.07 -25.58 11.65
N ILE A 204 -16.16 -26.17 12.84
CA ILE A 204 -16.38 -25.45 14.11
C ILE A 204 -15.19 -25.66 15.07
N GLY A 205 -14.93 -24.71 15.99
CA GLY A 205 -13.91 -24.83 17.05
C GLY A 205 -12.54 -24.16 16.78
N GLN A 206 -11.77 -23.81 17.82
CA GLN A 206 -10.58 -22.94 17.69
C GLN A 206 -9.22 -23.65 17.54
N GLU A 207 -9.15 -24.98 17.67
CA GLU A 207 -7.87 -25.70 17.80
C GLU A 207 -7.05 -25.79 16.50
N TYR A 208 -7.70 -25.69 15.35
CA TYR A 208 -7.06 -25.76 14.04
C TYR A 208 -7.37 -24.44 13.34
N ASP A 209 -6.37 -23.73 12.81
CA ASP A 209 -6.60 -22.63 11.87
C ASP A 209 -7.56 -23.16 10.80
N GLN A 210 -8.87 -22.87 10.90
CA GLN A 210 -9.98 -23.72 10.44
C GLN A 210 -9.93 -23.97 8.92
N ALA A 211 -9.07 -24.89 8.50
CA ALA A 211 -8.72 -25.15 7.12
C ALA A 211 -9.19 -26.52 6.68
N ILE A 212 -9.63 -26.60 5.43
CA ILE A 212 -9.99 -27.89 4.82
C ILE A 212 -8.73 -28.74 4.62
N MET A 213 -7.63 -28.09 4.22
CA MET A 213 -6.35 -28.74 4.02
C MET A 213 -5.26 -28.02 4.81
N ARG A 214 -4.59 -28.77 5.67
CA ARG A 214 -3.43 -28.30 6.44
C ARG A 214 -2.21 -29.14 6.08
N ILE A 215 -1.14 -28.47 5.69
CA ILE A 215 0.14 -29.10 5.33
C ILE A 215 1.24 -28.49 6.20
N ASP A 216 1.78 -29.29 7.10
CA ASP A 216 2.85 -28.88 8.02
C ASP A 216 4.20 -29.47 7.56
N ASN A 217 5.26 -28.65 7.59
CA ASN A 217 6.63 -29.04 7.23
C ASN A 217 6.81 -29.54 5.77
N LEU A 218 6.22 -28.84 4.80
CA LEU A 218 6.43 -29.16 3.38
C LEU A 218 7.90 -28.91 3.00
N ASN A 219 8.58 -29.98 2.57
CA ASN A 219 10.01 -29.97 2.24
C ASN A 219 10.26 -30.17 0.74
N SER A 220 11.52 -30.04 0.32
CA SER A 220 11.94 -30.10 -1.09
C SER A 220 11.75 -31.45 -1.79
N ASP A 221 11.59 -32.53 -1.03
CA ASP A 221 11.39 -33.91 -1.48
C ASP A 221 9.91 -34.31 -1.53
N SER A 222 9.00 -33.42 -1.13
CA SER A 222 7.55 -33.59 -1.23
C SER A 222 7.00 -33.15 -2.59
N LEU A 223 5.84 -33.67 -2.97
CA LEU A 223 5.03 -33.11 -4.07
C LEU A 223 3.55 -33.07 -3.70
N VAL A 224 2.97 -31.89 -3.61
CA VAL A 224 1.55 -31.64 -3.43
C VAL A 224 0.98 -31.05 -4.71
N THR A 225 -0.04 -31.68 -5.28
CA THR A 225 -0.70 -31.23 -6.50
C THR A 225 -2.20 -31.17 -6.31
N ILE A 226 -2.80 -30.01 -6.58
CA ILE A 226 -4.25 -29.81 -6.65
C ILE A 226 -4.56 -29.36 -8.06
N GLU A 227 -5.26 -30.18 -8.84
CA GLU A 227 -5.53 -29.93 -10.25
C GLU A 227 -7.01 -30.10 -10.59
N ASN A 228 -7.56 -29.17 -11.40
CA ASN A 228 -8.94 -29.21 -11.91
C ASN A 228 -9.99 -29.52 -10.83
N THR A 229 -9.78 -29.04 -9.61
CA THR A 229 -10.60 -29.37 -8.45
C THR A 229 -11.48 -28.18 -8.08
N VAL A 230 -12.72 -28.45 -7.72
CA VAL A 230 -13.67 -27.45 -7.22
C VAL A 230 -13.83 -27.62 -5.73
N ILE A 231 -13.54 -26.57 -4.96
CA ILE A 231 -13.83 -26.47 -3.54
C ILE A 231 -14.83 -25.34 -3.34
N SER A 232 -16.06 -25.65 -2.93
CA SER A 232 -17.14 -24.66 -2.78
C SER A 232 -17.86 -24.75 -1.43
N ASP A 233 -18.63 -23.71 -1.10
CA ASP A 233 -19.61 -23.72 -0.01
C ASP A 233 -19.03 -24.17 1.33
N THR A 234 -17.84 -23.65 1.65
CA THR A 234 -17.18 -23.88 2.93
C THR A 234 -17.59 -22.82 3.94
N GLN A 235 -17.95 -23.24 5.15
CA GLN A 235 -18.36 -22.37 6.25
C GLN A 235 -17.52 -22.63 7.50
N SER A 236 -17.18 -21.56 8.22
CA SER A 236 -16.28 -21.63 9.35
C SER A 236 -16.60 -20.51 10.36
N ASP A 237 -16.72 -20.88 11.64
CA ASP A 237 -17.04 -19.91 12.71
C ASP A 237 -15.84 -19.01 13.08
N SER A 238 -14.67 -19.23 12.46
CA SER A 238 -13.44 -18.46 12.73
C SER A 238 -13.27 -17.30 11.74
N PRO A 239 -12.86 -16.11 12.23
CA PRO A 239 -12.50 -14.99 11.35
C PRO A 239 -11.18 -15.23 10.58
N ASN A 240 -10.39 -16.25 10.94
CA ASN A 240 -9.11 -16.61 10.31
C ASN A 240 -9.23 -17.89 9.46
N SER A 241 -10.41 -18.14 8.90
CA SER A 241 -10.66 -19.33 8.09
C SER A 241 -9.96 -19.25 6.74
N GLN A 242 -9.07 -20.19 6.46
CA GLN A 242 -8.41 -20.36 5.17
C GLN A 242 -8.78 -21.73 4.61
N LEU A 243 -8.97 -21.89 3.30
CA LEU A 243 -9.26 -23.23 2.77
C LEU A 243 -8.01 -24.12 2.80
N ILE A 244 -6.84 -23.52 2.51
CA ILE A 244 -5.56 -24.21 2.44
C ILE A 244 -4.51 -23.46 3.28
N LEU A 245 -3.89 -24.16 4.22
CA LEU A 245 -2.71 -23.71 4.95
C LEU A 245 -1.51 -24.60 4.60
N VAL A 246 -0.41 -23.99 4.16
CA VAL A 246 0.86 -24.69 3.92
C VAL A 246 1.98 -24.01 4.67
N GLN A 247 2.63 -24.74 5.57
CA GLN A 247 3.86 -24.33 6.24
C GLN A 247 5.04 -25.11 5.67
N PHE A 248 6.01 -24.40 5.10
CA PHE A 248 7.22 -24.99 4.56
C PHE A 248 8.25 -25.24 5.67
N SER A 249 9.05 -26.29 5.53
CA SER A 249 10.14 -26.56 6.47
C SER A 249 11.24 -25.50 6.32
N ASN A 250 11.58 -24.77 7.39
CA ASN A 250 12.63 -23.74 7.37
C ASN A 250 14.03 -24.38 7.20
N PRO A 251 14.69 -24.28 6.03
CA PRO A 251 15.90 -25.05 5.77
C PRO A 251 17.14 -24.28 6.21
N ILE A 252 17.79 -24.74 7.28
CA ILE A 252 19.11 -24.27 7.74
C ILE A 252 20.22 -24.83 6.83
N VAL A 253 20.20 -24.53 5.51
CA VAL A 253 21.10 -25.10 4.46
C VAL A 253 20.71 -26.57 4.13
N ILE A 254 20.68 -27.17 2.91
CA ILE A 254 21.49 -27.15 1.68
C ILE A 254 20.63 -27.67 0.50
N THR A 255 21.03 -27.30 -0.73
CA THR A 255 20.59 -27.68 -2.10
C THR A 255 19.39 -26.93 -2.72
N PRO A 256 19.60 -26.22 -3.86
CA PRO A 256 18.52 -25.59 -4.62
C PRO A 256 17.71 -26.68 -5.33
N THR A 257 16.51 -26.92 -4.85
CA THR A 257 15.50 -27.67 -5.62
C THR A 257 14.77 -26.66 -6.49
N THR A 258 15.02 -26.71 -7.79
CA THR A 258 14.44 -25.77 -8.78
C THR A 258 13.01 -26.13 -9.21
N LYS A 259 12.41 -27.16 -8.60
CA LYS A 259 11.08 -27.67 -8.96
C LYS A 259 10.06 -27.30 -7.88
N PRO A 260 8.86 -26.84 -8.28
CA PRO A 260 7.79 -26.57 -7.33
C PRO A 260 7.35 -27.88 -6.67
N VAL A 261 7.24 -27.84 -5.34
CA VAL A 261 6.72 -28.93 -4.51
C VAL A 261 5.25 -28.73 -4.17
N LEU A 262 4.72 -27.51 -4.33
CA LEU A 262 3.29 -27.20 -4.27
C LEU A 262 2.81 -26.71 -5.65
N ILE A 263 1.88 -27.43 -6.27
CA ILE A 263 1.32 -27.05 -7.57
C ILE A 263 -0.21 -26.98 -7.45
N ILE A 264 -0.79 -25.82 -7.73
CA ILE A 264 -2.25 -25.64 -7.76
C ILE A 264 -2.63 -25.14 -9.16
N LYS A 265 -3.43 -25.93 -9.89
CA LYS A 265 -3.71 -25.69 -11.30
C LYS A 265 -5.18 -25.89 -11.67
N GLY A 266 -5.73 -25.01 -12.52
CA GLY A 266 -7.05 -25.18 -13.13
C GLY A 266 -8.20 -25.31 -12.12
N SER A 267 -7.97 -24.94 -10.86
CA SER A 267 -8.88 -25.24 -9.75
C SER A 267 -9.73 -24.02 -9.38
N THR A 268 -10.92 -24.28 -8.86
CA THR A 268 -11.88 -23.24 -8.47
C THR A 268 -12.10 -23.27 -6.97
N PHE A 269 -11.90 -22.12 -6.32
CA PHE A 269 -12.10 -21.93 -4.90
C PHE A 269 -13.24 -20.94 -4.66
N GLN A 270 -14.32 -21.42 -4.08
CA GLN A 270 -15.50 -20.64 -3.68
C GLN A 270 -15.62 -20.71 -2.16
N ASN A 271 -15.11 -19.67 -1.50
CA ASN A 271 -15.25 -19.51 -0.07
C ASN A 271 -16.48 -18.65 0.22
N SER A 272 -17.38 -19.13 1.08
CA SER A 272 -18.63 -18.46 1.44
C SER A 272 -18.60 -17.99 2.89
N ASN A 273 -17.41 -17.79 3.48
CA ASN A 273 -17.36 -17.57 4.92
C ASN A 273 -17.98 -16.24 5.35
N HIS A 274 -18.87 -16.31 6.33
CA HIS A 274 -19.82 -15.26 6.70
C HIS A 274 -19.38 -14.39 7.89
N LEU A 275 -18.18 -14.61 8.46
CA LEU A 275 -17.80 -14.05 9.78
C LEU A 275 -16.40 -13.39 9.84
N SER A 276 -15.80 -13.00 8.71
CA SER A 276 -14.56 -12.21 8.75
C SER A 276 -14.80 -10.88 9.47
N SER A 277 -14.20 -10.70 10.65
CA SER A 277 -14.18 -9.43 11.36
C SER A 277 -13.50 -8.37 10.49
N ILE A 278 -14.07 -7.16 10.43
CA ILE A 278 -13.62 -6.01 9.61
C ILE A 278 -12.13 -5.65 9.87
N ASP A 279 -11.54 -6.09 10.99
CA ASP A 279 -10.18 -5.76 11.37
C ASP A 279 -9.12 -6.84 11.14
N ASN A 280 -9.50 -8.09 10.87
CA ASN A 280 -8.57 -9.21 10.73
C ASN A 280 -8.16 -9.45 9.28
N ILE A 281 -6.87 -9.71 9.07
CA ILE A 281 -6.31 -10.06 7.76
C ILE A 281 -6.56 -11.55 7.51
N ASN A 282 -7.29 -11.88 6.44
CA ASN A 282 -7.61 -13.28 6.09
C ASN A 282 -7.27 -13.60 4.63
N ALA A 283 -7.07 -14.90 4.31
CA ALA A 283 -6.84 -15.38 2.96
C ALA A 283 -7.43 -16.77 2.68
N VAL A 284 -7.79 -17.05 1.42
CA VAL A 284 -8.26 -18.39 0.99
C VAL A 284 -7.11 -19.41 1.01
N VAL A 285 -5.92 -19.02 0.56
CA VAL A 285 -4.71 -19.83 0.62
C VAL A 285 -3.61 -19.07 1.39
N LYS A 286 -3.01 -19.72 2.38
CA LYS A 286 -1.92 -19.16 3.18
C LYS A 286 -0.67 -20.01 3.07
N LEU A 287 0.44 -19.39 2.66
CA LEU A 287 1.77 -19.99 2.58
C LEU A 287 2.69 -19.36 3.63
N VAL A 288 3.35 -20.19 4.45
CA VAL A 288 4.23 -19.75 5.54
C VAL A 288 5.64 -20.28 5.34
N ASP A 289 6.65 -19.41 5.58
CA ASP A 289 8.07 -19.70 5.43
C ASP A 289 8.45 -20.24 4.05
N VAL A 290 7.84 -19.68 2.99
CA VAL A 290 7.97 -20.24 1.65
C VAL A 290 9.13 -19.62 0.86
N LYS A 291 9.81 -20.47 0.08
CA LYS A 291 10.69 -20.04 -1.00
C LYS A 291 9.90 -19.99 -2.32
N PRO A 292 9.97 -18.90 -3.11
CA PRO A 292 9.21 -18.77 -4.35
C PRO A 292 9.35 -19.95 -5.32
N GLU A 293 10.53 -20.56 -5.41
CA GLU A 293 10.79 -21.72 -6.28
C GLU A 293 9.96 -22.96 -5.95
N LEU A 294 9.46 -23.06 -4.72
CA LEU A 294 8.79 -24.25 -4.19
C LEU A 294 7.30 -24.30 -4.47
N PHE A 295 6.69 -23.26 -5.05
CA PHE A 295 5.28 -23.29 -5.41
C PHE A 295 5.01 -22.77 -6.82
N LYS A 296 3.87 -23.18 -7.38
CA LYS A 296 3.37 -22.70 -8.65
C LYS A 296 1.85 -22.72 -8.69
N PHE A 297 1.25 -21.61 -9.11
CA PHE A 297 -0.18 -21.51 -9.36
C PHE A 297 -0.48 -21.21 -10.82
N ILE A 298 -1.41 -21.94 -11.43
CA ILE A 298 -1.69 -21.86 -12.86
C ILE A 298 -3.21 -21.90 -13.12
N ASN A 299 -3.77 -20.90 -13.79
CA ASN A 299 -5.15 -20.89 -14.28
C ASN A 299 -6.21 -21.21 -13.20
N ASN A 300 -6.03 -20.72 -11.99
CA ASN A 300 -7.02 -20.92 -10.92
C ASN A 300 -8.07 -19.81 -10.93
N THR A 301 -9.27 -20.16 -10.47
CA THR A 301 -10.38 -19.22 -10.29
C THR A 301 -10.69 -19.10 -8.80
N PHE A 302 -10.61 -17.88 -8.29
CA PHE A 302 -11.08 -17.56 -6.95
C PHE A 302 -12.39 -16.76 -7.05
N ASN A 303 -13.44 -17.24 -6.41
CA ASN A 303 -14.74 -16.60 -6.39
C ASN A 303 -15.26 -16.56 -4.95
N ASN A 304 -14.68 -15.65 -4.18
CA ASN A 304 -15.02 -15.41 -2.78
C ASN A 304 -16.30 -14.57 -2.71
N VAL A 305 -17.46 -15.20 -2.48
CA VAL A 305 -18.78 -14.53 -2.44
C VAL A 305 -19.12 -14.25 -0.98
N LYS A 306 -19.16 -12.97 -0.58
CA LYS A 306 -19.37 -12.58 0.82
C LYS A 306 -20.67 -11.81 1.01
N SER A 307 -21.34 -12.07 2.14
CA SER A 307 -22.65 -11.50 2.48
C SER A 307 -22.59 -10.24 3.35
N ILE A 308 -21.39 -9.81 3.79
CA ILE A 308 -21.17 -8.64 4.65
C ILE A 308 -20.38 -7.59 3.85
N GLU A 309 -20.61 -6.30 4.13
CA GLU A 309 -19.88 -5.16 3.56
C GLU A 309 -18.36 -5.42 3.53
N GLU A 310 -17.74 -5.02 2.41
CA GLU A 310 -16.38 -5.33 1.98
C GLU A 310 -15.34 -5.18 3.10
N ASN A 311 -14.89 -6.29 3.69
CA ASN A 311 -13.70 -6.28 4.56
C ASN A 311 -12.47 -5.95 3.70
N GLU A 312 -11.93 -4.74 3.87
CA GLU A 312 -10.78 -4.24 3.14
C GLU A 312 -9.49 -5.06 3.39
N LYS A 313 -9.44 -5.96 4.36
CA LYS A 313 -8.25 -6.75 4.71
C LYS A 313 -8.34 -8.22 4.30
N ASP A 314 -9.23 -8.56 3.37
CA ASP A 314 -9.34 -9.92 2.84
C ASP A 314 -8.60 -10.11 1.51
N TYR A 315 -7.88 -11.22 1.38
CA TYR A 315 -7.04 -11.56 0.23
C TYR A 315 -7.37 -12.96 -0.33
N GLU A 316 -7.03 -13.26 -1.57
CA GLU A 316 -7.14 -14.65 -2.07
C GLU A 316 -5.95 -15.49 -1.64
N ILE A 317 -4.74 -14.92 -1.72
CA ILE A 317 -3.51 -15.60 -1.35
C ILE A 317 -2.66 -14.72 -0.43
N MET A 318 -2.18 -15.30 0.67
CA MET A 318 -1.26 -14.68 1.61
C MET A 318 0.04 -15.48 1.67
N ILE A 319 1.18 -14.79 1.56
CA ILE A 319 2.49 -15.42 1.44
C ILE A 319 3.46 -14.79 2.44
N TYR A 320 4.07 -15.60 3.30
CA TYR A 320 5.20 -15.21 4.14
C TYR A 320 6.48 -15.83 3.60
N LEU A 321 7.42 -14.99 3.17
CA LEU A 321 8.66 -15.42 2.54
C LEU A 321 9.73 -15.80 3.56
N THR A 322 10.51 -16.84 3.23
CA THR A 322 11.78 -17.12 3.91
C THR A 322 12.79 -16.00 3.70
N GLN A 323 13.76 -15.87 4.62
CA GLN A 323 14.89 -14.96 4.49
C GLN A 323 15.60 -15.10 3.12
N GLY A 324 15.93 -13.96 2.51
CA GLY A 324 16.67 -13.89 1.25
C GLY A 324 15.81 -13.83 -0.01
N TYR A 325 14.49 -13.77 0.13
CA TYR A 325 13.56 -13.57 -0.99
C TYR A 325 12.73 -12.30 -0.81
N THR A 326 12.35 -11.72 -1.94
CA THR A 326 11.56 -10.49 -2.08
C THR A 326 10.22 -10.79 -2.73
N ALA A 327 9.30 -9.81 -2.68
CA ALA A 327 8.03 -9.92 -3.40
C ALA A 327 8.23 -10.12 -4.92
N GLY A 328 9.30 -9.57 -5.52
CA GLY A 328 9.58 -9.72 -6.96
C GLY A 328 9.83 -11.17 -7.38
N ASP A 329 10.45 -11.98 -6.53
CA ASP A 329 10.75 -13.39 -6.79
C ASP A 329 9.50 -14.27 -6.93
N VAL A 330 8.36 -13.78 -6.45
CA VAL A 330 7.07 -14.47 -6.40
C VAL A 330 6.31 -14.36 -7.72
N ILE A 331 6.51 -13.29 -8.50
CA ILE A 331 5.75 -12.99 -9.72
C ILE A 331 5.79 -14.14 -10.74
N PRO A 332 6.94 -14.75 -11.07
CA PRO A 332 7.01 -15.83 -12.06
C PRO A 332 6.27 -17.12 -11.66
N ARG A 333 5.76 -17.20 -10.42
CA ARG A 333 5.07 -18.37 -9.88
C ARG A 333 3.57 -18.37 -10.16
N PHE A 334 3.05 -17.26 -10.71
CA PHE A 334 1.66 -17.08 -11.09
C PHE A 334 1.51 -17.07 -12.62
N ALA A 335 0.59 -17.87 -13.18
CA ALA A 335 0.30 -17.86 -14.61
C ALA A 335 -1.21 -18.01 -14.90
N GLY A 336 -1.73 -17.18 -15.82
CA GLY A 336 -3.06 -17.34 -16.44
C GLY A 336 -4.28 -17.25 -15.51
N PHE A 337 -4.21 -16.45 -14.46
CA PHE A 337 -5.33 -16.23 -13.54
C PHE A 337 -6.46 -15.38 -14.11
N LEU A 338 -7.69 -15.68 -13.71
CA LEU A 338 -8.88 -14.86 -13.95
C LEU A 338 -9.38 -14.36 -12.58
N TYR A 339 -9.17 -13.07 -12.28
CA TYR A 339 -9.71 -12.44 -11.07
C TYR A 339 -11.00 -11.70 -11.40
N ASN A 340 -11.99 -11.81 -10.52
CA ASN A 340 -13.17 -10.95 -10.56
C ASN A 340 -12.77 -9.50 -10.19
N HIS A 341 -13.44 -8.52 -10.78
CA HIS A 341 -13.01 -7.11 -10.85
C HIS A 341 -12.99 -6.35 -9.50
N ASN A 342 -13.46 -6.98 -8.41
CA ASN A 342 -13.71 -6.33 -7.12
C ASN A 342 -12.86 -6.89 -5.95
N ILE A 343 -11.79 -7.66 -6.19
CA ILE A 343 -11.10 -8.40 -5.11
C ILE A 343 -9.60 -8.08 -5.02
N LYS A 344 -9.07 -7.92 -3.79
CA LYS A 344 -7.63 -7.77 -3.49
C LYS A 344 -6.92 -9.12 -3.65
N PRO A 345 -6.06 -9.32 -4.65
CA PRO A 345 -5.74 -10.68 -5.09
C PRO A 345 -4.62 -11.35 -4.28
N ILE A 346 -3.50 -10.68 -3.94
CA ILE A 346 -2.37 -11.31 -3.22
C ILE A 346 -1.69 -10.32 -2.26
N ILE A 347 -1.36 -10.79 -1.06
CA ILE A 347 -0.54 -10.08 -0.07
C ILE A 347 0.71 -10.88 0.28
N ILE A 348 1.86 -10.20 0.37
CA ILE A 348 3.16 -10.82 0.62
C ILE A 348 3.86 -10.12 1.78
N TYR A 349 4.40 -10.91 2.70
CA TYR A 349 5.27 -10.46 3.77
C TYR A 349 6.67 -10.97 3.52
N GLU A 350 7.60 -10.05 3.31
CA GLU A 350 9.03 -10.37 3.27
C GLU A 350 9.52 -10.76 4.67
N PHE A 351 10.57 -11.56 4.73
CA PHE A 351 11.08 -12.08 5.99
C PHE A 351 11.37 -10.98 7.01
N GLY A 352 10.75 -11.07 8.18
CA GLY A 352 10.90 -10.10 9.27
C GLY A 352 10.15 -8.77 9.08
N SER A 353 9.43 -8.58 7.96
CA SER A 353 8.64 -7.37 7.72
C SER A 353 7.25 -7.47 8.36
N THR A 354 6.83 -6.41 9.05
CA THR A 354 5.44 -6.21 9.48
C THR A 354 4.61 -5.43 8.45
N ILE A 355 5.28 -4.85 7.44
CA ILE A 355 4.66 -4.08 6.36
C ILE A 355 4.52 -5.00 5.14
N PRO A 356 3.29 -5.26 4.67
CA PRO A 356 3.07 -6.10 3.50
C PRO A 356 3.50 -5.41 2.20
N LYS A 357 3.99 -6.21 1.27
CA LYS A 357 4.15 -5.90 -0.15
C LYS A 357 2.94 -6.46 -0.89
N PHE A 358 2.31 -5.64 -1.73
CA PHE A 358 1.10 -6.02 -2.45
C PHE A 358 1.44 -6.41 -3.88
N ILE A 359 0.87 -7.52 -4.37
CA ILE A 359 0.94 -7.92 -5.78
C ILE A 359 -0.48 -7.98 -6.34
N PHE A 360 -0.73 -7.29 -7.45
CA PHE A 360 -1.98 -7.39 -8.21
C PHE A 360 -1.78 -8.26 -9.45
N PRO A 361 -2.21 -9.53 -9.47
CA PRO A 361 -2.15 -10.33 -10.69
C PRO A 361 -3.46 -10.16 -11.46
N GLY A 362 -3.35 -10.17 -12.79
CA GLY A 362 -4.40 -10.62 -13.70
C GLY A 362 -5.23 -9.60 -14.48
N SER A 363 -4.94 -8.29 -14.39
CA SER A 363 -5.31 -7.36 -15.49
C SER A 363 -4.20 -6.41 -15.90
N TYR A 364 -3.06 -6.48 -15.20
CA TYR A 364 -1.94 -5.57 -15.38
C TYR A 364 -0.75 -6.31 -16.01
N GLU A 365 -0.31 -5.94 -17.21
CA GLU A 365 1.05 -6.28 -17.66
C GLU A 365 2.04 -5.47 -16.82
N TYR A 366 3.09 -6.12 -16.31
CA TYR A 366 3.96 -5.55 -15.29
C TYR A 366 5.28 -5.12 -15.91
N LEU A 367 5.65 -3.86 -15.70
CA LEU A 367 6.93 -3.29 -16.09
C LEU A 367 7.68 -2.88 -14.83
N THR A 368 8.66 -3.69 -14.43
CA THR A 368 9.63 -3.32 -13.40
C THR A 368 10.81 -2.63 -14.05
N ILE A 369 11.16 -1.45 -13.56
CA ILE A 369 12.41 -0.79 -13.90
C ILE A 369 13.26 -0.74 -12.63
N ASN A 370 14.41 -1.41 -12.68
CA ASN A 370 15.41 -1.36 -11.61
C ASN A 370 16.59 -0.52 -12.07
N SER A 371 16.75 0.69 -11.50
CA SER A 371 17.85 1.59 -11.90
C SER A 371 19.21 1.25 -11.26
N ASN A 372 19.25 0.30 -10.32
CA ASN A 372 20.47 -0.03 -9.57
C ASN A 372 21.49 -0.89 -10.35
N SER A 373 21.08 -1.51 -11.45
CA SER A 373 21.89 -2.50 -12.17
C SER A 373 22.01 -2.27 -13.69
N GLY A 374 21.31 -1.26 -14.21
CA GLY A 374 21.20 -1.08 -15.65
C GLY A 374 22.45 -0.53 -16.33
N THR A 375 22.65 -0.89 -17.61
CA THR A 375 23.82 -0.47 -18.41
C THR A 375 23.46 0.47 -19.56
N ILE A 376 22.18 0.52 -19.96
CA ILE A 376 21.72 1.23 -21.16
C ILE A 376 21.09 2.58 -20.79
N SER A 377 21.55 3.64 -21.47
CA SER A 377 20.88 4.93 -21.56
C SER A 377 20.10 4.95 -22.89
N CYS A 378 18.78 5.07 -22.84
CA CYS A 378 17.92 5.15 -24.02
C CYS A 378 17.80 6.61 -24.48
N THR A 379 17.83 6.84 -25.80
CA THR A 379 17.47 8.14 -26.40
C THR A 379 16.17 8.08 -27.23
N LYS A 380 15.67 6.88 -27.49
CA LYS A 380 14.41 6.60 -28.24
C LYS A 380 13.91 5.20 -27.87
N TYR A 381 12.67 4.87 -28.19
CA TYR A 381 12.18 3.50 -28.06
C TYR A 381 12.80 2.60 -29.16
N ASP A 382 13.25 1.41 -28.77
CA ASP A 382 13.69 0.32 -29.63
C ASP A 382 13.00 -0.95 -29.10
N GLU A 383 12.61 -1.88 -29.97
CA GLU A 383 11.82 -3.06 -29.61
C GLU A 383 12.63 -4.08 -28.79
N ASP A 384 13.94 -3.87 -28.63
CA ASP A 384 14.91 -4.86 -28.12
C ASP A 384 15.54 -4.47 -26.75
N TYR A 385 14.82 -3.73 -25.92
CA TYR A 385 15.25 -3.44 -24.54
C TYR A 385 15.06 -4.65 -23.61
N ASN A 386 15.92 -5.66 -23.79
CA ASN A 386 15.98 -6.85 -22.94
C ASN A 386 16.87 -6.69 -21.69
N ASP A 387 17.66 -5.61 -21.62
CA ASP A 387 18.60 -5.36 -20.53
C ASP A 387 18.01 -4.39 -19.49
N GLU A 388 18.38 -4.61 -18.22
CA GLU A 388 17.97 -3.77 -17.09
C GLU A 388 18.30 -2.28 -17.37
N ILE A 389 17.28 -1.43 -17.26
CA ILE A 389 17.30 -0.02 -17.68
C ILE A 389 18.02 0.83 -16.64
N LYS A 390 19.03 1.61 -17.04
CA LYS A 390 19.89 2.35 -16.09
C LYS A 390 19.24 3.57 -15.46
N THR A 391 18.31 4.23 -16.16
CA THR A 391 17.77 5.53 -15.75
C THR A 391 16.26 5.61 -15.90
N LEU A 392 15.60 6.42 -15.07
CA LEU A 392 14.16 6.65 -15.16
C LEU A 392 13.79 7.37 -16.47
N SER A 393 14.65 8.21 -17.04
CA SER A 393 14.45 8.77 -18.39
C SER A 393 14.32 7.68 -19.46
N CYS A 394 15.13 6.62 -19.39
CA CYS A 394 15.11 5.49 -20.32
C CYS A 394 13.84 4.63 -20.12
N ALA A 395 13.40 4.47 -18.87
CA ALA A 395 12.12 3.84 -18.55
C ALA A 395 10.92 4.62 -19.10
N MET A 396 10.92 5.95 -18.97
CA MET A 396 9.86 6.80 -19.51
C MET A 396 9.81 6.76 -21.04
N ILE A 397 10.96 6.68 -21.72
CA ILE A 397 11.04 6.48 -23.17
C ILE A 397 10.40 5.15 -23.58
N ILE A 398 10.62 4.08 -22.81
CA ILE A 398 10.05 2.76 -23.08
C ILE A 398 8.54 2.73 -22.85
N ILE A 399 8.07 3.28 -21.72
CA ILE A 399 6.64 3.40 -21.41
C ILE A 399 5.91 4.15 -22.54
N ARG A 400 6.49 5.25 -23.04
CA ARG A 400 5.92 6.00 -24.17
C ARG A 400 5.97 5.28 -25.51
N GLY A 401 7.07 4.59 -25.78
CA GLY A 401 7.19 3.77 -26.98
C GLY A 401 6.03 2.78 -27.06
N GLN A 402 5.78 2.08 -25.97
CA GLN A 402 4.65 1.15 -25.83
C GLN A 402 3.29 1.86 -25.92
N ASP A 403 3.11 3.03 -25.30
CA ASP A 403 1.85 3.78 -25.39
C ASP A 403 1.54 4.26 -26.82
N SER A 404 2.56 4.71 -27.55
CA SER A 404 2.43 5.26 -28.91
C SER A 404 1.98 4.23 -29.96
N ILE A 405 2.14 2.94 -29.64
CA ILE A 405 1.66 1.81 -30.44
C ILE A 405 0.47 1.11 -29.77
N ASP A 406 -0.24 1.81 -28.89
CA ASP A 406 -1.40 1.38 -28.11
C ASP A 406 -1.16 0.13 -27.23
N GLN A 407 0.08 -0.31 -27.01
CA GLN A 407 0.39 -1.48 -26.16
C GLN A 407 0.03 -1.26 -24.68
N LEU A 408 -0.03 -0.02 -24.20
CA LEU A 408 -0.54 0.30 -22.86
C LEU A 408 -2.07 0.40 -22.79
N ARG A 409 -2.76 0.49 -23.93
CA ARG A 409 -4.23 0.56 -24.01
C ARG A 409 -4.88 -0.81 -24.20
N LEU A 410 -4.16 -1.75 -24.79
CA LEU A 410 -4.62 -3.12 -25.05
C LEU A 410 -4.72 -3.98 -23.77
N SER A 411 -3.95 -3.65 -22.73
CA SER A 411 -3.96 -4.29 -21.41
C SER A 411 -3.66 -3.24 -20.34
N LYS A 412 -4.32 -3.29 -19.17
CA LYS A 412 -3.95 -2.39 -18.06
C LYS A 412 -2.48 -2.67 -17.69
N ARG A 413 -1.70 -1.70 -17.17
CA ARG A 413 -0.30 -1.95 -16.74
C ARG A 413 0.06 -1.36 -15.39
N SER A 414 0.80 -2.10 -14.58
CA SER A 414 1.35 -1.63 -13.31
C SER A 414 2.84 -1.39 -13.53
N ILE A 415 3.29 -0.17 -13.29
CA ILE A 415 4.66 0.27 -13.54
C ILE A 415 5.30 0.54 -12.18
N GLU A 416 6.27 -0.29 -11.83
CA GLU A 416 7.03 -0.14 -10.59
C GLU A 416 8.47 0.25 -10.92
N ILE A 417 8.92 1.35 -10.32
CA ILE A 417 10.26 1.90 -10.54
C ILE A 417 10.96 1.91 -9.18
N GLU A 418 12.04 1.15 -9.05
CA GLU A 418 12.84 1.06 -7.83
C GLU A 418 14.32 1.38 -8.11
N GLY A 419 14.94 2.20 -7.26
CA GLY A 419 16.40 2.41 -7.22
C GLY A 419 16.87 3.76 -6.68
N GLU A 420 18.18 4.00 -6.68
CA GLU A 420 18.77 5.31 -6.37
C GLU A 420 18.60 6.25 -7.58
N PHE A 421 18.11 7.48 -7.33
CA PHE A 421 17.84 8.46 -8.38
C PHE A 421 18.71 9.70 -8.19
N SER A 422 19.22 10.21 -9.29
CA SER A 422 19.89 11.50 -9.38
C SER A 422 18.99 12.52 -10.09
N GLU A 423 19.31 13.81 -9.95
CA GLU A 423 18.68 14.93 -10.67
C GLU A 423 18.61 14.75 -12.21
N ILE A 424 19.35 13.77 -12.78
CA ILE A 424 19.40 13.47 -14.22
C ILE A 424 18.24 12.54 -14.64
N ASP A 425 17.70 11.74 -13.72
CA ASP A 425 16.80 10.62 -14.05
C ASP A 425 15.33 11.05 -14.28
N LEU A 426 14.95 12.28 -13.92
CA LEU A 426 13.58 12.82 -13.97
C LEU A 426 13.45 14.11 -14.81
N ARG A 427 14.39 14.31 -15.74
CA ARG A 427 14.41 15.48 -16.62
C ARG A 427 13.49 15.27 -17.82
N THR A 428 12.84 16.34 -18.27
CA THR A 428 12.04 16.30 -19.51
C THR A 428 12.91 16.33 -20.77
N ASP A 429 14.18 16.73 -20.68
CA ASP A 429 15.18 16.75 -21.76
C ASP A 429 14.64 17.24 -23.13
N GLY A 430 13.87 18.34 -23.11
CA GLY A 430 13.31 18.92 -24.34
C GLY A 430 12.09 18.20 -24.90
N GLN A 431 11.51 17.22 -24.18
CA GLN A 431 10.36 16.43 -24.60
C GLN A 431 9.06 16.83 -23.90
N LEU A 432 7.93 16.64 -24.57
CA LEU A 432 6.59 16.71 -23.98
C LEU A 432 6.31 15.45 -23.14
N ILE A 433 5.97 15.63 -21.89
CA ILE A 433 5.63 14.62 -20.89
C ILE A 433 4.21 14.91 -20.40
N THR A 434 3.31 13.93 -20.46
CA THR A 434 1.97 14.07 -19.88
C THR A 434 1.69 12.89 -18.96
N PHE A 435 1.31 13.18 -17.72
CA PHE A 435 0.78 12.22 -16.77
C PHE A 435 -0.72 12.51 -16.59
N LEU A 436 -1.54 11.47 -16.75
CA LEU A 436 -2.99 11.53 -16.53
C LEU A 436 -3.33 10.69 -15.30
N GLY A 437 -3.84 11.33 -14.26
CA GLY A 437 -4.44 10.68 -13.10
C GLY A 437 -5.94 10.43 -13.32
N SER A 438 -6.49 9.44 -12.64
CA SER A 438 -7.93 9.20 -12.68
C SER A 438 -8.64 10.34 -11.95
N ASN A 439 -9.34 11.19 -12.70
CA ASN A 439 -10.50 11.91 -12.19
C ASN A 439 -11.36 10.95 -11.37
N HIS A 440 -11.82 11.38 -10.20
CA HIS A 440 -12.75 10.64 -9.33
C HIS A 440 -13.79 9.81 -10.11
N ILE A 441 -13.47 8.54 -10.39
CA ILE A 441 -14.30 7.38 -10.78
C ILE A 441 -13.31 6.30 -11.25
N ALA A 442 -13.51 5.08 -10.74
CA ALA A 442 -12.62 3.91 -10.79
C ALA A 442 -11.84 3.65 -12.10
N ALA A 443 -10.60 3.19 -11.91
CA ALA A 443 -9.67 2.53 -12.84
C ALA A 443 -8.74 3.41 -13.69
N SER A 444 -7.58 3.77 -13.15
CA SER A 444 -6.38 4.03 -13.97
C SER A 444 -5.09 3.55 -13.29
N ASN A 445 -4.01 3.51 -14.08
CA ASN A 445 -2.68 3.01 -13.71
C ASN A 445 -2.12 3.77 -12.49
N GLN A 446 -1.54 3.03 -11.55
CA GLN A 446 -0.90 3.55 -10.36
C GLN A 446 0.62 3.62 -10.59
N ILE A 447 1.22 4.81 -10.45
CA ILE A 447 2.68 4.98 -10.42
C ILE A 447 3.07 5.22 -8.96
N THR A 448 3.85 4.30 -8.38
CA THR A 448 4.35 4.41 -7.01
C THR A 448 5.85 4.71 -7.04
N PHE A 449 6.27 5.80 -6.38
CA PHE A 449 7.67 6.24 -6.34
C PHE A 449 8.24 6.11 -4.91
N ARG A 450 9.45 5.55 -4.78
CA ARG A 450 10.14 5.37 -3.48
C ARG A 450 11.59 5.84 -3.56
N PRO A 451 11.92 7.06 -3.14
CA PRO A 451 13.30 7.53 -3.11
C PRO A 451 14.05 7.00 -1.88
N SER A 452 15.23 6.42 -2.08
CA SER A 452 16.24 6.21 -1.04
C SER A 452 17.20 7.40 -1.06
N VAL A 453 17.14 8.23 -0.01
CA VAL A 453 17.70 9.59 -0.01
C VAL A 453 19.22 9.62 0.07
N GLY A 454 19.81 10.54 -0.70
CA GLY A 454 21.05 11.20 -0.33
C GLY A 454 21.44 12.31 -1.30
N SER A 455 20.85 13.51 -1.25
CA SER A 455 21.31 14.61 -2.13
C SER A 455 20.79 16.02 -1.77
N GLN A 456 21.28 17.01 -2.54
CA GLN A 456 21.54 18.44 -2.26
C GLN A 456 20.36 19.38 -2.66
N PRO A 457 20.43 20.71 -2.39
CA PRO A 457 19.34 21.67 -2.64
C PRO A 457 18.81 21.82 -4.09
N ASN A 458 19.40 21.13 -5.07
CA ASN A 458 19.03 21.21 -6.49
C ASN A 458 18.12 20.06 -6.96
N ASP A 459 17.85 19.08 -6.10
CA ASP A 459 17.04 17.94 -6.49
C ASP A 459 15.57 18.35 -6.51
N SER A 460 14.83 17.91 -7.53
CA SER A 460 13.37 18.06 -7.58
C SER A 460 12.78 16.80 -8.17
N LEU A 461 11.58 16.39 -7.73
CA LEU A 461 10.93 15.19 -8.25
C LEU A 461 10.69 15.29 -9.77
N PHE A 462 10.31 16.45 -10.27
CA PHE A 462 10.18 16.69 -11.71
C PHE A 462 11.02 17.88 -12.12
N ARG A 463 11.87 17.71 -13.14
CA ARG A 463 12.68 18.79 -13.69
C ARG A 463 12.36 19.04 -15.16
N VAL A 464 11.64 20.13 -15.42
CA VAL A 464 11.32 20.58 -16.78
C VAL A 464 12.46 21.44 -17.30
N THR A 465 13.11 20.94 -18.35
CA THR A 465 14.28 21.52 -19.01
C THR A 465 13.89 22.26 -20.29
N ASN A 466 14.81 23.01 -20.91
CA ASN A 466 14.55 23.86 -22.08
C ASN A 466 13.85 23.10 -23.22
N GLY A 467 12.71 23.62 -23.69
CA GLY A 467 11.89 23.00 -24.73
C GLY A 467 11.10 21.77 -24.29
N GLY A 468 11.27 21.32 -23.06
CA GLY A 468 10.47 20.24 -22.50
C GLY A 468 9.15 20.78 -21.95
N GLU A 469 8.12 19.95 -21.99
CA GLU A 469 6.80 20.26 -21.46
C GLU A 469 6.39 19.16 -20.48
N LEU A 470 5.81 19.51 -19.34
CA LEU A 470 5.28 18.59 -18.35
C LEU A 470 3.83 18.95 -18.03
N ASN A 471 2.93 18.04 -18.36
CA ASN A 471 1.50 18.16 -18.08
C ASN A 471 1.12 17.14 -17.02
N LEU A 472 0.66 17.59 -15.85
CA LEU A 472 0.05 16.73 -14.84
C LEU A 472 -1.45 17.03 -14.81
N ASP A 473 -2.28 16.06 -15.13
CA ASP A 473 -3.74 16.20 -15.11
C ASP A 473 -4.35 15.24 -14.09
N SER A 474 -5.15 15.75 -13.15
CA SER A 474 -5.83 14.97 -12.12
C SER A 474 -4.91 14.13 -11.23
N ILE A 475 -3.73 14.66 -10.88
CA ILE A 475 -2.71 13.97 -10.09
C ILE A 475 -2.57 14.60 -8.71
N GLN A 476 -2.47 13.76 -7.68
CA GLN A 476 -2.06 14.19 -6.34
C GLN A 476 -0.60 13.82 -6.08
N VAL A 477 0.24 14.82 -5.81
CA VAL A 477 1.61 14.65 -5.34
C VAL A 477 1.73 15.27 -3.95
N THR A 478 1.84 14.42 -2.94
CA THR A 478 2.06 14.84 -1.56
C THR A 478 3.49 14.50 -1.15
N ARG A 479 4.24 15.52 -0.75
CA ARG A 479 5.54 15.31 -0.09
C ARG A 479 5.30 14.92 1.36
N ILE A 480 5.94 13.84 1.80
CA ILE A 480 5.98 13.43 3.20
C ILE A 480 7.41 13.57 3.70
N ARG A 481 7.61 14.30 4.79
CA ARG A 481 8.91 14.55 5.41
C ARG A 481 9.40 13.30 6.15
N SER A 482 10.66 12.93 5.97
CA SER A 482 11.34 11.84 6.71
C SER A 482 12.49 12.31 7.62
N PHE A 483 12.98 13.56 7.48
CA PHE A 483 14.03 14.17 8.34
C PHE A 483 14.05 15.72 8.23
N ILE A 484 14.85 16.38 9.08
CA ILE A 484 15.04 17.85 9.13
C ILE A 484 15.66 18.36 7.81
N GLY A 485 15.01 19.32 7.14
CA GLY A 485 15.50 19.96 5.89
C GLY A 485 14.88 19.48 4.57
N ALA A 486 14.03 18.44 4.58
CA ALA A 486 13.47 17.85 3.35
C ALA A 486 12.56 18.77 2.50
N GLU A 487 12.14 19.93 3.00
CA GLU A 487 11.27 20.87 2.26
C GLU A 487 12.04 21.93 1.45
N GLU A 488 13.38 21.96 1.50
CA GLU A 488 14.20 22.88 0.68
C GLU A 488 14.28 22.50 -0.81
N ILE A 489 13.98 21.25 -1.13
CA ILE A 489 13.91 20.68 -2.48
C ILE A 489 12.53 21.00 -3.07
N PRO A 490 12.32 21.44 -4.30
CA PRO A 490 10.98 21.59 -4.88
C PRO A 490 10.38 20.26 -5.40
N ILE A 491 9.05 20.14 -5.47
CA ILE A 491 8.41 18.97 -6.10
C ILE A 491 8.60 19.07 -7.61
N VAL A 492 8.37 20.25 -8.18
CA VAL A 492 8.57 20.52 -9.61
C VAL A 492 9.48 21.72 -9.80
N SER A 493 10.46 21.62 -10.69
CA SER A 493 11.30 22.74 -11.12
C SER A 493 11.28 22.90 -12.65
N VAL A 494 11.06 24.13 -13.13
CA VAL A 494 11.15 24.51 -14.54
C VAL A 494 12.38 25.40 -14.71
N VAL A 495 13.47 24.82 -15.23
CA VAL A 495 14.81 25.41 -15.17
C VAL A 495 15.62 25.11 -16.44
N PRO A 496 16.60 25.97 -16.81
CA PRO A 496 17.44 25.73 -17.98
C PRO A 496 18.35 24.50 -17.83
N GLU A 497 18.71 23.89 -18.97
CA GLU A 497 19.49 22.64 -19.07
C GLU A 497 20.92 22.77 -18.53
N SER A 498 21.56 23.93 -18.71
CA SER A 498 22.84 24.24 -18.09
C SER A 498 22.58 24.63 -16.63
N GLY A 499 23.06 23.82 -15.67
CA GLY A 499 22.85 23.94 -14.22
C GLY A 499 23.33 25.23 -13.52
N LYS A 500 23.44 26.35 -14.25
CA LYS A 500 23.44 27.69 -13.69
C LYS A 500 22.02 28.22 -13.79
N TYR A 501 21.33 28.24 -12.63
CA TYR A 501 20.16 29.07 -12.37
C TYR A 501 20.33 30.41 -13.11
N GLY A 502 19.30 30.89 -13.82
CA GLY A 502 19.27 32.24 -14.42
C GLY A 502 20.08 32.52 -15.70
N GLN A 503 20.50 31.50 -16.48
CA GLN A 503 20.89 31.72 -17.88
C GLN A 503 19.66 31.71 -18.79
N ILE A 504 19.43 32.81 -19.51
CA ILE A 504 18.32 32.95 -20.46
C ILE A 504 18.59 32.01 -21.66
N THR A 505 17.70 31.04 -21.84
CA THR A 505 17.66 30.15 -23.00
C THR A 505 16.48 30.54 -23.90
N SER A 506 16.62 30.36 -25.20
CA SER A 506 15.63 30.82 -26.19
C SER A 506 14.40 29.93 -26.31
N ILE A 507 14.39 28.74 -25.67
CA ILE A 507 13.27 27.80 -25.73
C ILE A 507 12.77 27.51 -24.31
N PRO A 508 11.55 27.98 -23.96
CA PRO A 508 11.02 27.84 -22.61
C PRO A 508 10.69 26.39 -22.27
N GLY A 509 10.93 25.99 -21.01
CA GLY A 509 10.29 24.80 -20.45
C GLY A 509 8.86 25.12 -20.01
N ILE A 510 7.93 24.17 -20.15
CA ILE A 510 6.51 24.40 -19.89
C ILE A 510 6.00 23.41 -18.82
N LEU A 511 5.32 23.90 -17.80
CA LEU A 511 4.62 23.10 -16.79
C LEU A 511 3.14 23.46 -16.81
N ILE A 512 2.26 22.47 -17.00
CA ILE A 512 0.81 22.62 -16.89
C ILE A 512 0.29 21.65 -15.83
N LEU A 513 -0.34 22.17 -14.78
CA LEU A 513 -1.06 21.38 -13.79
C LEU A 513 -2.56 21.61 -13.98
N THR A 514 -3.31 20.53 -14.22
CA THR A 514 -4.76 20.54 -14.41
C THR A 514 -5.41 19.65 -13.34
N ASN A 515 -6.43 20.14 -12.66
CA ASN A 515 -7.20 19.40 -11.64
C ASN A 515 -6.34 18.64 -10.60
N SER A 516 -5.14 19.14 -10.31
CA SER A 516 -4.13 18.42 -9.54
C SER A 516 -4.04 18.92 -8.09
N ILE A 517 -3.40 18.14 -7.22
CA ILE A 517 -3.09 18.54 -5.84
C ILE A 517 -1.59 18.43 -5.62
N ILE A 518 -0.92 19.55 -5.34
CA ILE A 518 0.49 19.60 -4.93
C ILE A 518 0.56 20.00 -3.47
N SER A 519 0.99 19.07 -2.61
CA SER A 519 0.94 19.26 -1.15
C SER A 519 2.29 19.03 -0.48
N GLY A 520 2.60 19.88 0.49
CA GLY A 520 3.71 19.70 1.45
C GLY A 520 3.26 19.07 2.76
N THR A 521 4.06 19.22 3.82
CA THR A 521 3.76 18.69 5.16
C THR A 521 3.28 19.73 6.19
N GLY A 522 3.19 21.00 5.82
CA GLY A 522 2.72 22.10 6.67
C GLY A 522 3.84 22.83 7.42
N SER A 523 3.48 23.70 8.37
CA SER A 523 4.44 24.55 9.10
C SER A 523 5.06 23.86 10.31
N PHE A 524 6.40 23.91 10.40
CA PHE A 524 7.18 23.46 11.54
C PHE A 524 7.78 24.64 12.31
N SER A 525 7.37 24.80 13.57
CA SER A 525 7.79 25.95 14.39
C SER A 525 9.31 26.00 14.62
N GLU A 526 9.99 24.86 14.67
CA GLU A 526 11.44 24.78 14.93
C GLU A 526 12.29 25.54 13.90
N LYS A 527 11.87 25.60 12.63
CA LYS A 527 12.59 26.34 11.58
C LYS A 527 12.44 27.85 11.71
N TRP A 528 11.29 28.31 12.18
CA TRP A 528 10.88 29.72 12.17
C TRP A 528 11.02 30.39 13.54
N SER A 529 11.04 29.59 14.61
CA SER A 529 11.06 30.04 16.00
C SER A 529 12.21 31.02 16.27
N GLY A 530 11.86 32.20 16.78
CA GLY A 530 12.83 33.23 17.19
C GLY A 530 13.47 34.02 16.05
N LYS A 531 13.12 33.75 14.78
CA LYS A 531 13.64 34.52 13.64
C LYS A 531 13.00 35.91 13.53
N GLY A 532 13.84 36.91 13.24
CA GLY A 532 13.43 38.29 13.00
C GLY A 532 13.02 38.56 11.55
N ILE A 533 12.34 39.69 11.30
CA ILE A 533 11.84 40.09 9.97
C ILE A 533 12.95 40.03 8.91
N ASN A 534 14.13 40.59 9.19
CA ASN A 534 15.25 40.61 8.24
C ASN A 534 15.80 39.21 7.93
N GLU A 535 15.77 38.28 8.87
CA GLU A 535 16.17 36.90 8.61
C GLU A 535 15.12 36.22 7.74
N ILE A 536 13.85 36.42 8.06
CA ILE A 536 12.73 35.79 7.37
C ILE A 536 12.61 36.25 5.90
N CYS A 537 12.72 37.57 5.68
CA CYS A 537 12.56 38.15 4.35
C CYS A 537 13.77 37.89 3.42
N ASN A 538 14.87 37.35 3.95
CA ASN A 538 16.08 36.97 3.19
C ASN A 538 16.24 35.45 2.98
N LEU A 539 15.31 34.61 3.45
CA LEU A 539 15.42 33.16 3.33
C LEU A 539 15.06 32.65 1.93
N ASN A 540 15.78 31.63 1.48
CA ASN A 540 15.40 30.82 0.32
C ASN A 540 14.03 30.19 0.60
N TYR A 541 13.04 30.52 -0.22
CA TYR A 541 11.61 30.33 0.08
C TYR A 541 11.10 28.88 0.05
N ALA A 542 11.99 27.86 0.06
CA ALA A 542 11.67 26.42 0.13
C ALA A 542 10.35 26.01 -0.56
N PRO A 543 10.18 26.31 -1.87
CA PRO A 543 8.88 26.23 -2.50
C PRO A 543 8.54 24.84 -3.04
N LEU A 544 7.26 24.53 -3.18
CA LEU A 544 6.83 23.28 -3.82
C LEU A 544 7.01 23.31 -5.34
N ILE A 545 6.85 24.48 -5.97
CA ILE A 545 7.01 24.68 -7.41
C ILE A 545 8.02 25.81 -7.67
N VAL A 546 8.99 25.58 -8.54
CA VAL A 546 9.96 26.59 -8.99
C VAL A 546 9.85 26.80 -10.50
N GLY A 547 9.69 28.04 -10.94
CA GLY A 547 9.85 28.46 -12.33
C GLY A 547 11.02 29.43 -12.49
N SER A 548 11.81 29.28 -13.54
CA SER A 548 12.97 30.16 -13.77
C SER A 548 13.22 30.47 -15.25
N SER A 549 14.03 31.50 -15.50
CA SER A 549 14.46 31.85 -16.86
C SER A 549 13.25 32.08 -17.75
N THR A 550 13.17 31.54 -18.96
CA THR A 550 11.98 31.69 -19.83
C THR A 550 10.84 30.71 -19.50
N GLY A 551 10.94 29.91 -18.43
CA GLY A 551 9.98 28.85 -18.12
C GLY A 551 8.55 29.34 -17.86
N THR A 552 7.57 28.54 -18.27
CA THR A 552 6.13 28.82 -18.10
C THR A 552 5.52 27.81 -17.13
N VAL A 553 4.74 28.30 -16.16
CA VAL A 553 3.99 27.51 -15.19
C VAL A 553 2.51 27.91 -15.27
N THR A 554 1.62 26.95 -15.49
CA THR A 554 0.17 27.18 -15.59
C THR A 554 -0.58 26.24 -14.65
N LEU A 555 -1.47 26.81 -13.82
CA LEU A 555 -2.33 26.09 -12.89
C LEU A 555 -3.81 26.27 -13.30
N ILE A 556 -4.49 25.15 -13.55
CA ILE A 556 -5.91 25.08 -13.91
C ILE A 556 -6.60 24.11 -12.94
N GLY A 557 -7.59 24.57 -12.16
CA GLY A 557 -8.30 23.71 -11.21
C GLY A 557 -7.39 23.04 -10.16
N THR A 558 -6.19 23.57 -9.94
CA THR A 558 -5.14 22.92 -9.16
C THR A 558 -5.07 23.49 -7.76
N THR A 559 -4.93 22.62 -6.75
CA THR A 559 -4.73 23.02 -5.36
C THR A 559 -3.25 22.92 -4.98
N VAL A 560 -2.66 24.02 -4.48
CA VAL A 560 -1.33 24.02 -3.87
C VAL A 560 -1.47 24.29 -2.38
N THR A 561 -1.03 23.36 -1.53
CA THR A 561 -1.32 23.43 -0.10
C THR A 561 -0.19 22.94 0.80
N GLN A 562 -0.20 23.39 2.06
CA GLN A 562 0.67 22.89 3.13
C GLN A 562 2.17 23.03 2.84
N SER A 563 2.57 24.07 2.12
CA SER A 563 3.99 24.40 1.96
C SER A 563 4.55 25.06 3.23
N GLU A 564 5.70 24.59 3.72
CA GLU A 564 6.46 25.26 4.80
C GLU A 564 6.99 26.63 4.37
N GLY A 565 7.45 26.74 3.12
CA GLY A 565 7.85 27.97 2.46
C GLY A 565 6.79 28.52 1.52
N ALA A 566 7.17 29.32 0.52
CA ALA A 566 6.22 29.79 -0.48
C ALA A 566 5.62 28.61 -1.27
N GLY A 567 4.34 28.64 -1.65
CA GLY A 567 3.80 27.57 -2.50
C GLY A 567 4.53 27.50 -3.85
N ILE A 568 4.81 28.67 -4.43
CA ILE A 568 5.41 28.82 -5.76
C ILE A 568 6.48 29.92 -5.72
N TYR A 569 7.63 29.67 -6.36
CA TYR A 569 8.67 30.67 -6.59
C TYR A 569 8.97 30.79 -8.08
N VAL A 570 8.82 31.99 -8.64
CA VAL A 570 9.18 32.29 -10.02
C VAL A 570 10.20 33.41 -10.12
N TYR A 571 11.24 33.22 -10.95
CA TYR A 571 12.30 34.21 -11.09
C TYR A 571 12.96 34.25 -12.47
N GLY A 572 13.74 35.30 -12.74
CA GLY A 572 14.65 35.36 -13.89
C GLY A 572 13.98 35.37 -15.28
N GLY A 573 12.74 35.88 -15.39
CA GLY A 573 12.01 35.98 -16.66
C GLY A 573 10.82 35.02 -16.80
N ALA A 574 10.54 34.23 -15.77
CA ALA A 574 9.56 33.16 -15.83
C ALA A 574 8.13 33.69 -15.89
N GLN A 575 7.20 32.87 -16.35
CA GLN A 575 5.79 33.21 -16.46
C GLN A 575 4.94 32.26 -15.61
N LEU A 576 4.09 32.81 -14.75
CA LEU A 576 3.12 32.07 -13.94
C LEU A 576 1.71 32.53 -14.27
N SER A 577 0.81 31.58 -14.54
CA SER A 577 -0.62 31.81 -14.70
C SER A 577 -1.42 30.88 -13.79
N ILE A 578 -2.37 31.43 -13.02
CA ILE A 578 -3.24 30.70 -12.10
C ILE A 578 -4.69 31.08 -12.37
N ASP A 579 -5.50 30.09 -12.75
CA ASP A 579 -6.89 30.30 -13.13
C ASP A 579 -7.83 30.49 -11.92
N SER A 580 -9.10 30.78 -12.19
CA SER A 580 -10.13 31.01 -11.16
C SER A 580 -10.57 29.76 -10.40
N THR A 581 -10.25 28.57 -10.90
CA THR A 581 -10.69 27.30 -10.30
C THR A 581 -9.59 26.64 -9.44
N SER A 582 -8.36 27.12 -9.55
CA SER A 582 -7.24 26.75 -8.68
C SER A 582 -7.40 27.30 -7.26
N THR A 583 -6.63 26.81 -6.30
CA THR A 583 -6.66 27.30 -4.91
C THR A 583 -5.28 27.20 -4.26
N LEU A 584 -4.81 28.30 -3.65
CA LEU A 584 -3.58 28.36 -2.87
C LEU A 584 -3.94 28.52 -1.38
N ILE A 585 -3.60 27.56 -0.52
CA ILE A 585 -4.01 27.57 0.89
C ILE A 585 -2.93 27.05 1.83
N SER A 586 -2.76 27.66 3.00
CA SER A 586 -1.81 27.20 4.04
C SER A 586 -0.38 27.02 3.50
N ASN A 587 0.11 28.01 2.76
CA ASN A 587 1.48 28.02 2.23
C ASN A 587 2.28 29.14 2.88
N GLY A 588 3.48 28.83 3.35
CA GLY A 588 4.43 29.81 3.86
C GLY A 588 4.12 30.28 5.27
N GLU A 589 3.47 29.45 6.07
CA GLU A 589 3.24 29.71 7.49
C GLU A 589 4.56 29.63 8.28
N ARG A 590 4.85 30.64 9.08
CA ARG A 590 6.15 30.79 9.78
C ARG A 590 5.99 30.73 11.29
N VAL A 591 5.35 29.67 11.77
CA VAL A 591 4.89 29.57 13.16
C VAL A 591 6.04 29.80 14.15
N GLY A 592 5.85 30.72 15.10
CA GLY A 592 6.87 31.06 16.12
C GLY A 592 7.90 32.12 15.71
N SER A 593 7.80 32.67 14.49
CA SER A 593 8.61 33.81 14.05
C SER A 593 7.91 35.15 14.29
N SER A 594 8.64 36.25 14.07
CA SER A 594 8.06 37.61 14.05
C SER A 594 6.99 37.82 12.96
N LEU A 595 6.88 36.92 11.98
CA LEU A 595 5.85 36.91 10.91
C LEU A 595 4.94 35.68 11.00
N SER A 596 4.73 35.13 12.21
CA SER A 596 3.98 33.88 12.43
C SER A 596 2.55 33.88 11.89
N GLY A 597 1.92 35.06 11.75
CA GLY A 597 0.58 35.20 11.20
C GLY A 597 0.52 35.32 9.67
N MET A 598 1.66 35.39 8.97
CA MET A 598 1.69 35.65 7.52
C MET A 598 1.86 34.38 6.70
N GLN A 599 1.02 34.21 5.67
CA GLN A 599 1.19 33.20 4.63
C GLN A 599 1.98 33.80 3.45
N THR A 600 2.54 32.98 2.56
CA THR A 600 3.17 33.45 1.32
C THR A 600 2.86 32.42 0.25
N HIS A 601 1.98 32.76 -0.69
CA HIS A 601 1.55 31.80 -1.71
C HIS A 601 2.50 31.81 -2.91
N VAL A 602 2.88 33.00 -3.39
CA VAL A 602 3.76 33.16 -4.55
C VAL A 602 4.87 34.14 -4.24
N VAL A 603 6.08 33.83 -4.67
CA VAL A 603 7.23 34.74 -4.67
C VAL A 603 7.67 34.97 -6.11
N CYS A 604 7.84 36.23 -6.48
CA CYS A 604 8.22 36.69 -7.80
C CYS A 604 9.46 37.58 -7.74
N ASN A 605 10.49 37.21 -8.51
CA ASN A 605 11.77 37.91 -8.52
C ASN A 605 12.31 38.06 -9.96
N GLY A 606 12.23 39.24 -10.56
CA GLY A 606 12.74 39.52 -11.90
C GLY A 606 14.22 39.90 -11.94
N ILE A 607 15.07 39.20 -11.19
CA ILE A 607 16.53 39.30 -11.32
C ILE A 607 17.03 37.96 -11.88
N ASP A 608 17.84 38.03 -12.93
CA ASP A 608 18.56 36.86 -13.47
C ASP A 608 19.74 36.46 -12.57
N ALA A 609 20.44 35.38 -12.88
CA ALA A 609 21.56 34.96 -12.03
C ALA A 609 22.83 35.81 -12.17
N SER A 610 22.87 36.70 -13.17
CA SER A 610 23.93 37.68 -13.32
C SER A 610 23.63 38.97 -12.54
N GLY A 611 22.48 39.04 -11.87
CA GLY A 611 22.04 40.21 -11.11
C GLY A 611 21.35 41.27 -11.97
N TYR A 612 21.03 40.97 -13.24
CA TYR A 612 20.35 41.92 -14.12
C TYR A 612 18.84 41.80 -14.02
N PRO A 613 18.12 42.94 -14.03
CA PRO A 613 16.68 42.94 -14.15
C PRO A 613 16.18 42.27 -15.44
N ILE A 614 15.16 41.41 -15.30
CA ILE A 614 14.42 40.77 -16.38
C ILE A 614 12.97 40.61 -15.96
N THR A 615 12.05 40.90 -16.88
CA THR A 615 10.61 40.85 -16.58
C THR A 615 10.14 39.43 -16.31
N THR A 616 9.89 39.11 -15.04
CA THR A 616 9.13 37.91 -14.62
C THR A 616 7.65 38.30 -14.51
N SER A 617 6.73 37.50 -15.07
CA SER A 617 5.30 37.81 -15.06
C SER A 617 4.49 36.82 -14.22
N VAL A 618 3.63 37.35 -13.36
CA VAL A 618 2.70 36.57 -12.53
C VAL A 618 1.29 37.07 -12.80
N GLU A 619 0.41 36.16 -13.21
CA GLU A 619 -1.01 36.42 -13.41
C GLU A 619 -1.82 35.45 -12.54
N ILE A 620 -2.61 35.99 -11.62
CA ILE A 620 -3.39 35.19 -10.66
C ILE A 620 -4.83 35.68 -10.64
N ASN A 621 -5.78 34.76 -10.80
CA ASN A 621 -7.17 35.08 -10.53
C ASN A 621 -7.43 35.21 -9.02
N SER A 622 -8.11 36.27 -8.59
CA SER A 622 -8.38 36.51 -7.17
C SER A 622 -9.14 35.37 -6.46
N ASN A 623 -9.92 34.56 -7.19
CA ASN A 623 -10.62 33.41 -6.62
C ASN A 623 -9.67 32.28 -6.18
N ALA A 624 -8.46 32.22 -6.74
CA ALA A 624 -7.45 31.25 -6.32
C ALA A 624 -6.79 31.61 -4.98
N LEU A 625 -7.09 32.78 -4.43
CA LEU A 625 -6.57 33.31 -3.17
C LEU A 625 -7.73 33.39 -2.16
N PRO A 626 -7.94 32.38 -1.30
CA PRO A 626 -9.04 32.38 -0.33
C PRO A 626 -9.08 33.63 0.55
N SER A 627 -7.92 34.12 0.94
CA SER A 627 -7.71 35.33 1.74
C SER A 627 -8.09 36.62 1.01
N TYR A 628 -7.99 36.69 -0.31
CA TYR A 628 -8.36 37.90 -1.04
C TYR A 628 -9.84 38.28 -0.81
N SER A 629 -10.71 37.28 -0.69
CA SER A 629 -12.13 37.49 -0.41
C SER A 629 -12.42 38.06 0.99
N THR A 630 -11.53 37.82 1.96
CA THR A 630 -11.74 38.23 3.35
C THR A 630 -11.12 39.59 3.67
N ASN A 631 -9.97 39.93 3.08
CA ASN A 631 -9.22 41.14 3.41
C ASN A 631 -8.48 41.79 2.24
N GLN A 632 -8.78 41.41 0.99
CA GLN A 632 -8.13 41.93 -0.23
C GLN A 632 -6.62 41.66 -0.29
N GLU A 633 -6.11 40.73 0.52
CA GLU A 633 -4.70 40.41 0.52
C GLU A 633 -4.35 39.50 -0.65
N THR A 634 -3.21 39.82 -1.26
CA THR A 634 -2.82 39.28 -2.56
C THR A 634 -1.78 38.16 -2.46
N TRP A 635 -1.01 38.14 -1.36
CA TRP A 635 -0.04 37.09 -1.01
C TRP A 635 0.99 36.70 -2.09
N VAL A 636 1.18 37.61 -3.05
CA VAL A 636 2.27 37.59 -4.03
C VAL A 636 3.36 38.52 -3.52
N PHE A 637 4.48 37.93 -3.11
CA PHE A 637 5.69 38.69 -2.89
C PHE A 637 6.29 39.06 -4.25
N ALA A 638 6.11 40.29 -4.71
CA ALA A 638 6.69 40.76 -5.95
C ALA A 638 7.46 42.05 -5.66
N ASP A 639 8.79 42.03 -5.69
CA ASP A 639 9.58 43.26 -5.59
C ASP A 639 9.51 44.08 -6.89
N SER A 640 8.81 45.21 -6.83
CA SER A 640 8.71 46.14 -7.96
C SER A 640 10.06 46.74 -8.34
N PHE A 641 11.02 46.79 -7.43
CA PHE A 641 12.40 47.18 -7.74
C PHE A 641 13.20 46.05 -8.42
N LYS A 642 12.63 44.85 -8.46
CA LYS A 642 13.21 43.64 -9.06
C LYS A 642 12.45 43.22 -10.32
N GLU A 643 11.76 44.13 -10.99
CA GLU A 643 11.18 43.88 -12.33
C GLU A 643 10.27 42.65 -12.43
N CYS A 644 9.43 42.48 -11.40
CA CYS A 644 8.29 41.57 -11.45
C CYS A 644 7.02 42.31 -11.89
N ASN A 645 6.35 41.81 -12.94
CA ASN A 645 5.02 42.24 -13.34
C ASN A 645 3.97 41.29 -12.75
N SER A 646 3.36 41.68 -11.63
CA SER A 646 2.27 40.93 -11.00
C SER A 646 0.93 41.55 -11.32
N ILE A 647 0.02 40.75 -11.87
CA ILE A 647 -1.36 41.11 -12.22
C ILE A 647 -2.30 40.19 -11.47
N ILE A 648 -3.24 40.79 -10.73
CA ILE A 648 -4.31 40.05 -10.06
C ILE A 648 -5.62 40.40 -10.74
N ILE A 649 -6.22 39.37 -11.33
CA ILE A 649 -7.48 39.50 -12.08
C ILE A 649 -8.61 39.45 -11.07
N THR A 650 -9.39 40.52 -10.99
CA THR A 650 -10.59 40.60 -10.15
C THR A 650 -11.81 40.91 -11.00
N PRO A 651 -13.04 40.59 -10.55
CA PRO A 651 -14.25 41.00 -11.25
C PRO A 651 -14.40 42.51 -11.43
N GLY A 652 -13.75 43.33 -10.59
CA GLY A 652 -13.81 44.79 -10.60
C GLY A 652 -12.71 45.48 -11.43
N GLY A 653 -11.81 44.71 -12.04
CA GLY A 653 -10.66 45.21 -12.80
C GLY A 653 -9.34 44.55 -12.39
N ASN A 654 -8.30 44.75 -13.19
CA ASN A 654 -6.99 44.17 -12.92
C ASN A 654 -6.22 45.04 -11.93
N ILE A 655 -5.75 44.43 -10.84
CA ILE A 655 -4.80 45.06 -9.93
C ILE A 655 -3.41 44.82 -10.51
N VAL A 656 -2.75 45.89 -10.92
CA VAL A 656 -1.40 45.85 -11.49
C VAL A 656 -0.42 46.40 -10.48
N GLY A 657 0.59 45.60 -10.13
CA GLY A 657 1.59 45.97 -9.14
C GLY A 657 1.06 45.92 -7.70
N ARG A 658 1.68 46.71 -6.81
CA ARG A 658 1.40 46.69 -5.36
C ARG A 658 0.36 47.73 -4.98
N ILE A 659 -0.65 47.32 -4.23
CA ILE A 659 -1.53 48.24 -3.51
C ILE A 659 -0.73 48.85 -2.36
N ALA A 660 -0.87 50.14 -2.15
CA ALA A 660 -0.11 50.83 -1.13
C ALA A 660 -0.67 50.49 0.29
N PRO A 661 0.17 50.55 1.35
CA PRO A 661 -0.21 50.11 2.69
C PRO A 661 -1.20 51.08 3.34
N GLN A 662 -2.28 50.58 3.95
CA GLN A 662 -3.31 51.43 4.55
C GLN A 662 -3.63 50.97 5.97
N ALA A 663 -3.41 51.85 6.96
CA ALA A 663 -3.97 51.65 8.30
C ALA A 663 -5.50 51.86 8.24
N THR A 664 -6.27 51.00 8.91
CA THR A 664 -7.73 51.11 9.04
C THR A 664 -8.15 51.47 10.46
N SER A 665 -7.34 51.09 11.46
CA SER A 665 -7.50 51.50 12.86
C SER A 665 -6.18 51.35 13.63
N GLY A 666 -6.12 51.90 14.84
CA GLY A 666 -5.05 51.58 15.77
C GLY A 666 -5.27 52.19 17.14
N SER A 667 -4.43 51.80 18.08
CA SER A 667 -4.49 52.22 19.48
C SER A 667 -3.10 52.49 20.02
N ILE A 668 -2.96 53.52 20.84
CA ILE A 668 -1.76 53.83 21.61
C ILE A 668 -2.09 53.61 23.08
N THR A 669 -1.34 52.74 23.74
CA THR A 669 -1.44 52.48 25.18
C THR A 669 -0.21 53.08 25.86
N ILE A 670 -0.43 54.00 26.80
CA ILE A 670 0.63 54.62 27.60
C ILE A 670 0.46 54.16 29.05
N LYS A 671 1.49 53.51 29.58
CA LYS A 671 1.55 53.11 30.99
C LYS A 671 2.61 53.93 31.70
N SER A 672 2.25 54.54 32.82
CA SER A 672 3.20 55.27 33.66
C SER A 672 3.48 54.47 34.93
N ASN A 673 4.75 54.29 35.28
CA ASN A 673 5.13 53.67 36.55
C ASN A 673 5.27 54.72 37.67
N GLU A 674 5.44 54.26 38.92
CA GLU A 674 5.60 55.11 40.11
C GLU A 674 6.82 56.06 40.04
N SER A 675 7.81 55.78 39.20
CA SER A 675 8.97 56.65 38.98
C SER A 675 8.79 57.66 37.84
N GLY A 676 7.60 57.75 37.25
CA GLY A 676 7.29 58.66 36.14
C GLY A 676 7.81 58.21 34.77
N SER A 677 8.39 57.01 34.67
CA SER A 677 8.79 56.41 33.40
C SER A 677 7.55 55.90 32.66
N LYS A 678 7.43 56.29 31.39
CA LYS A 678 6.35 55.89 30.50
C LYS A 678 6.80 54.75 29.60
N THR A 679 5.97 53.72 29.46
CA THR A 679 6.07 52.74 28.36
C THR A 679 4.91 52.96 27.39
N VAL A 680 5.20 52.92 26.10
CA VAL A 680 4.22 53.20 25.04
C VAL A 680 4.15 52.01 24.12
N GLN A 681 2.98 51.37 24.05
CA GLN A 681 2.71 50.27 23.12
C GLN A 681 1.67 50.73 22.11
N THR A 682 1.93 50.50 20.83
CA THR A 682 0.98 50.78 19.75
C THR A 682 0.55 49.49 19.09
N THR A 683 -0.73 49.41 18.76
CA THR A 683 -1.32 48.34 17.94
C THR A 683 -1.94 48.99 16.72
N VAL A 684 -1.65 48.48 15.53
CA VAL A 684 -2.19 48.98 14.27
C VAL A 684 -2.87 47.83 13.54
N THR A 685 -4.07 48.11 13.01
CA THR A 685 -4.76 47.23 12.08
C THR A 685 -4.90 47.93 10.73
N GLY A 686 -4.72 47.21 9.63
CA GLY A 686 -4.76 47.75 8.27
C GLY A 686 -4.64 46.69 7.18
N ASN A 687 -4.60 47.15 5.93
CA ASN A 687 -4.50 46.31 4.74
C ASN A 687 -3.16 46.55 4.03
N ASN A 688 -2.66 45.54 3.31
CA ASN A 688 -1.43 45.56 2.52
C ASN A 688 -0.17 45.89 3.36
N LEU A 689 -0.15 45.43 4.61
CA LEU A 689 0.90 45.68 5.58
C LEU A 689 1.98 44.58 5.51
N ASN A 690 2.67 44.44 4.37
CA ASN A 690 3.71 43.41 4.19
C ASN A 690 5.13 44.00 4.40
N PRO A 691 5.88 43.59 5.44
CA PRO A 691 7.21 44.13 5.73
C PRO A 691 8.34 43.52 4.89
N CYS A 692 8.09 42.39 4.22
CA CYS A 692 9.13 41.76 3.41
C CYS A 692 9.24 42.40 2.03
N ASP A 693 8.13 42.85 1.46
CA ASP A 693 8.11 43.29 0.07
C ASP A 693 8.52 44.77 -0.03
N ARG A 694 8.36 45.55 1.05
CA ARG A 694 8.69 46.97 1.09
C ARG A 694 9.16 47.37 2.48
N ILE A 695 9.82 48.53 2.56
CA ILE A 695 10.19 49.11 3.85
C ILE A 695 9.01 49.97 4.32
N LEU A 696 8.42 49.60 5.45
CA LEU A 696 7.27 50.27 6.03
C LEU A 696 7.68 51.14 7.22
N PHE A 697 7.07 52.33 7.30
CA PHE A 697 7.20 53.24 8.43
C PHE A 697 5.84 53.45 9.08
N LEU A 698 5.79 53.35 10.41
CA LEU A 698 4.69 53.86 11.21
C LEU A 698 4.97 55.33 11.54
N GLU A 699 4.06 56.20 11.12
CA GLU A 699 4.09 57.61 11.50
C GLU A 699 2.98 57.91 12.49
N VAL A 700 3.32 58.67 13.54
CA VAL A 700 2.37 59.14 14.56
C VAL A 700 2.34 60.66 14.55
N ARG A 701 1.13 61.20 14.54
CA ARG A 701 0.84 62.62 14.54
C ARG A 701 0.10 63.01 15.80
N ASN A 702 0.46 64.15 16.39
CA ASN A 702 -0.24 64.72 17.54
C ASN A 702 -1.47 65.55 17.12
N GLN A 703 -2.24 66.01 18.10
CA GLN A 703 -3.42 66.86 17.93
C GLN A 703 -3.17 68.21 17.20
N TYR A 704 -1.91 68.65 17.10
CA TYR A 704 -1.52 69.87 16.39
C TYR A 704 -1.14 69.61 14.92
N GLY A 705 -1.27 68.37 14.45
CA GLY A 705 -0.91 68.00 13.09
C GLY A 705 0.60 67.86 12.87
N GLN A 706 1.40 67.75 13.93
CA GLN A 706 2.85 67.52 13.83
C GLN A 706 3.15 66.02 13.91
N THR A 707 3.94 65.50 12.97
CA THR A 707 4.48 64.14 13.07
C THR A 707 5.53 64.11 14.18
N ILE A 708 5.23 63.38 15.25
CA ILE A 708 6.07 63.29 16.47
C ILE A 708 6.94 62.03 16.50
N LEU A 709 6.64 61.07 15.62
CA LEU A 709 7.39 59.84 15.47
C LEU A 709 7.27 59.33 14.03
N SER A 710 8.37 58.83 13.50
CA SER A 710 8.41 57.98 12.30
C SER A 710 9.35 56.82 12.61
N GLN A 711 8.82 55.60 12.61
CA GLN A 711 9.51 54.40 13.05
C GLN A 711 9.51 53.36 11.94
N ASN A 712 10.71 52.90 11.55
CA ASN A 712 10.87 51.78 10.63
C ASN A 712 10.35 50.50 11.31
N LEU A 713 9.42 49.79 10.66
CA LEU A 713 8.83 48.56 11.19
C LEU A 713 9.80 47.36 11.13
N ASN A 714 10.83 47.43 10.28
CA ASN A 714 11.79 46.35 10.05
C ASN A 714 13.04 46.46 10.95
N GLU A 715 13.23 47.58 11.65
CA GLU A 715 14.39 47.80 12.52
C GLU A 715 14.02 47.66 13.99
N SER A 716 14.71 46.75 14.69
CA SER A 716 14.80 46.77 16.15
C SER A 716 15.79 47.86 16.56
N SER A 717 15.31 49.02 17.00
CA SER A 717 16.20 49.99 17.64
C SER A 717 16.66 49.43 19.00
N SER A 718 17.82 49.88 19.49
CA SER A 718 18.51 49.29 20.67
C SER A 718 17.71 49.27 21.98
N ASN A 719 16.52 49.89 22.03
CA ASN A 719 15.64 49.96 23.19
C ASN A 719 14.19 49.48 22.94
N ALA A 720 13.87 48.89 21.78
CA ALA A 720 12.53 48.33 21.50
C ALA A 720 12.61 47.14 20.54
N ALA A 721 11.89 46.05 20.85
CA ALA A 721 11.70 44.96 19.89
C ALA A 721 11.02 45.52 18.62
N GLY A 722 11.45 45.06 17.44
CA GLY A 722 10.77 45.40 16.17
C GLY A 722 9.29 44.96 16.18
N ALA A 723 8.53 45.39 15.16
CA ALA A 723 7.09 45.14 15.12
C ALA A 723 6.77 43.63 15.22
N GLN A 724 5.84 43.28 16.10
CA GLN A 724 5.35 41.93 16.30
C GLN A 724 4.04 41.76 15.52
N TRP A 725 4.03 40.88 14.53
CA TRP A 725 2.86 40.67 13.70
C TRP A 725 1.96 39.60 14.34
N GLU A 726 0.79 40.04 14.82
CA GLU A 726 -0.25 39.18 15.40
C GLU A 726 -1.12 38.53 14.31
N GLY A 727 -1.10 39.14 13.13
CA GLY A 727 -1.81 38.68 11.94
C GLY A 727 -1.32 39.44 10.72
N ILE A 728 -1.97 39.17 9.61
CA ILE A 728 -1.71 39.75 8.29
C ILE A 728 -2.08 41.23 8.18
N ASP A 729 -3.07 41.61 8.96
CA ASP A 729 -3.67 42.92 9.03
C ASP A 729 -3.29 43.65 10.31
N LYS A 730 -2.53 43.03 11.23
CA LYS A 730 -2.35 43.54 12.59
C LYS A 730 -0.94 43.34 13.12
N PHE A 731 -0.34 44.42 13.61
CA PHE A 731 0.93 44.38 14.33
C PHE A 731 0.91 45.24 15.59
N SER A 732 1.81 44.93 16.52
CA SER A 732 2.09 45.74 17.70
C SER A 732 3.58 46.09 17.80
N LEU A 733 3.87 47.26 18.36
CA LEU A 733 5.23 47.80 18.48
C LEU A 733 5.35 48.68 19.73
N GLU A 734 6.49 48.58 20.42
CA GLU A 734 6.85 49.52 21.48
C GLU A 734 7.46 50.78 20.86
N LEU A 735 6.92 51.95 21.24
CA LEU A 735 7.38 53.24 20.72
C LEU A 735 8.30 53.95 21.74
N PRO A 736 9.24 54.79 21.27
CA PRO A 736 10.07 55.61 22.14
C PRO A 736 9.22 56.55 23.00
N SER A 737 9.28 56.40 24.33
CA SER A 737 8.50 57.21 25.27
C SER A 737 8.86 58.70 25.25
N SER A 738 10.04 59.06 24.76
CA SER A 738 10.48 60.46 24.59
C SER A 738 9.57 61.27 23.64
N SER A 739 8.90 60.62 22.69
CA SER A 739 7.93 61.29 21.80
C SER A 739 6.58 61.55 22.47
N PHE A 740 6.35 61.03 23.69
CA PHE A 740 5.07 61.04 24.40
C PHE A 740 5.17 61.61 25.83
N THR A 741 6.23 62.36 26.14
CA THR A 741 6.46 62.92 27.49
C THR A 741 5.30 63.79 27.96
N ASP A 742 4.77 64.61 27.05
CA ASP A 742 3.70 65.58 27.35
C ASP A 742 2.28 65.00 27.13
N ALA A 743 2.19 63.70 26.80
CA ALA A 743 0.92 63.03 26.58
C ALA A 743 0.13 62.88 27.90
N THR A 744 -1.14 63.26 27.86
CA THR A 744 -2.16 63.13 28.91
C THR A 744 -3.31 62.26 28.42
N SER A 745 -4.24 61.89 29.31
CA SER A 745 -5.46 61.15 28.94
C SER A 745 -6.37 61.87 27.94
N GLU A 746 -6.21 63.19 27.75
CA GLU A 746 -6.96 64.00 26.78
C GLU A 746 -6.24 64.15 25.43
N SER A 747 -5.00 63.67 25.32
CA SER A 747 -4.21 63.81 24.09
C SER A 747 -4.82 63.02 22.94
N LYS A 748 -4.82 63.62 21.75
CA LYS A 748 -5.25 62.95 20.52
C LYS A 748 -4.07 62.64 19.62
N PHE A 749 -4.07 61.43 19.09
CA PHE A 749 -3.08 60.96 18.14
C PHE A 749 -3.77 60.39 16.92
N SER A 750 -3.12 60.55 15.77
CA SER A 750 -3.50 59.86 14.55
C SER A 750 -2.27 59.11 14.03
N LEU A 751 -2.50 57.99 13.37
CA LEU A 751 -1.46 57.10 12.86
C LEU A 751 -1.67 56.84 11.37
N ARG A 752 -0.58 56.55 10.68
CA ARG A 752 -0.61 56.00 9.33
C ARG A 752 0.60 55.11 9.11
N VAL A 753 0.47 54.20 8.15
CA VAL A 753 1.60 53.39 7.67
C VAL A 753 1.93 53.86 6.26
N VAL A 754 3.20 54.13 6.00
CA VAL A 754 3.69 54.61 4.70
C VAL A 754 4.87 53.77 4.22
N GLU A 755 5.05 53.70 2.90
CA GLU A 755 6.23 53.10 2.29
C GLU A 755 7.40 54.11 2.26
N TYR A 756 8.63 53.61 2.46
CA TYR A 756 9.84 54.43 2.43
C TYR A 756 9.92 55.30 1.17
N ARG A 757 10.16 56.62 1.36
CA ARG A 757 10.21 57.67 0.30
C ARG A 757 8.90 57.94 -0.44
N LYS A 758 7.76 57.38 0.02
CA LYS A 758 6.43 57.67 -0.52
C LYS A 758 5.57 58.37 0.53
N GLU A 759 6.11 59.45 1.08
CA GLU A 759 5.38 60.36 1.97
C GLU A 759 4.13 60.87 1.24
N SER A 760 2.94 60.80 1.87
CA SER A 760 1.59 61.13 1.35
C SER A 760 0.75 60.02 0.69
N GLN A 761 1.12 58.74 0.78
CA GLN A 761 0.34 57.64 0.18
C GLN A 761 -1.10 57.49 0.69
N TYR A 762 -1.38 57.73 1.98
CA TYR A 762 -2.72 57.57 2.57
C TYR A 762 -3.00 58.56 3.70
N ASP A 763 -4.30 58.65 3.99
CA ASP A 763 -4.86 59.47 5.06
C ASP A 763 -4.51 58.95 6.45
N TRP A 764 -4.59 59.87 7.42
CA TRP A 764 -4.39 59.58 8.83
C TRP A 764 -5.63 58.90 9.41
N VAL A 765 -5.42 57.92 10.27
CA VAL A 765 -6.48 57.28 11.05
C VAL A 765 -6.34 57.68 12.51
N ASP A 766 -7.45 58.07 13.14
CA ASP A 766 -7.44 58.42 14.56
C ASP A 766 -7.14 57.19 15.40
N ALA A 767 -6.17 57.33 16.32
CA ALA A 767 -5.78 56.29 17.24
C ALA A 767 -6.58 56.40 18.53
N SER A 768 -7.09 55.27 19.04
CA SER A 768 -7.64 55.24 20.39
C SER A 768 -6.50 55.35 21.42
N LEU A 769 -6.67 56.20 22.45
CA LEU A 769 -5.68 56.36 23.52
C LEU A 769 -6.15 55.63 24.77
N ASN A 770 -5.34 54.70 25.27
CA ASN A 770 -5.52 54.05 26.56
C ASN A 770 -4.42 54.53 27.52
N PHE A 771 -4.80 55.24 28.57
CA PHE A 771 -3.86 55.79 29.56
C PHE A 771 -4.06 55.07 30.89
N ASP A 772 -3.15 54.15 31.23
CA ASP A 772 -3.17 53.44 32.51
C ASP A 772 -2.33 54.23 33.52
N GLU A 773 -3.00 55.06 34.33
CA GLU A 773 -2.41 55.61 35.56
C GLU A 773 -2.63 54.61 36.69
N GLN A 774 -1.53 54.08 37.23
CA GLN A 774 -1.58 53.38 38.50
C GLN A 774 -1.80 54.44 39.59
N ALA A 775 -3.04 54.54 40.09
CA ALA A 775 -3.38 55.45 41.16
C ALA A 775 -2.51 55.16 42.40
N SER A 776 -1.71 56.15 42.81
CA SER A 776 -0.96 56.11 44.07
C SER A 776 -1.93 55.87 45.25
N PRO A 777 -1.52 55.11 46.28
CA PRO A 777 -2.37 54.92 47.45
C PRO A 777 -2.56 56.25 48.17
N THR A 778 -3.82 56.67 48.31
CA THR A 778 -4.22 57.84 49.10
C THR A 778 -3.75 57.68 50.55
N GLU A 779 -3.22 58.79 51.07
CA GLU A 779 -2.65 58.97 52.41
C GLU A 779 -3.56 58.50 53.56
N GLU A 780 -2.89 57.94 54.56
CA GLU A 780 -3.26 57.70 55.97
C GLU A 780 -4.60 58.28 56.47
N GLU A 781 -5.58 57.42 56.70
CA GLU A 781 -6.56 57.64 57.77
C GLU A 781 -5.91 57.29 59.12
N GLN A 782 -5.63 58.32 59.93
CA GLN A 782 -5.17 58.19 61.30
C GLN A 782 -6.13 57.33 62.13
N GLN A 783 -5.73 56.10 62.43
CA GLN A 783 -6.34 55.30 63.49
C GLN A 783 -5.92 55.84 64.86
N SER A 784 -6.79 56.64 65.47
CA SER A 784 -6.72 56.95 66.90
C SER A 784 -7.05 55.70 67.72
N ASN A 785 -6.03 55.05 68.28
CA ASN A 785 -6.22 54.12 69.38
C ASN A 785 -6.27 54.91 70.70
N SER A 786 -7.46 55.10 71.25
CA SER A 786 -7.64 55.25 72.69
C SER A 786 -8.51 54.11 73.20
N SER A 787 -7.85 53.22 73.91
CA SER A 787 -8.43 52.19 74.77
C SER A 787 -9.41 52.75 75.81
N GLU A 788 -10.40 51.90 76.13
CA GLU A 788 -10.82 51.49 77.48
C GLU A 788 -12.22 51.90 78.00
N LYS A 789 -13.02 50.85 78.31
CA LYS A 789 -14.17 50.76 79.24
C LYS A 789 -15.45 51.51 78.81
N LYS A 790 -16.67 51.01 78.96
CA LYS A 790 -17.27 50.02 79.86
C LYS A 790 -18.68 49.71 79.36
N ARG A 791 -19.09 48.47 79.62
CA ARG A 791 -20.42 47.83 79.52
C ARG A 791 -20.92 47.41 78.16
#